data_AF-A0A016X2A5-F1
#
_entry.id   AF-A0A016X2A5-F1
#
_cell.length_a   1.000
_cell.length_b   1.000
_cell.length_c   1.000
_cell.angle_alpha   90.00
_cell.angle_beta   90.00
_cell.angle_gamma   90.00
#
_symmetry.space_group_name_H-M   'P 1'
#
loop_
_entity.id
_entity.type
_entity.pdbx_description
1 polymer ?
#
loop_
_entity_poly.entity_id
_entity_poly.type
_entity_poly.pdbx_seq_one_letter_code
_entity_poly.pdbx_strand_id
1 'polypeptide(L)'
;MRRATSNISFLQMNKEDHDRERMRWLLRLEEIETRLADSETLNSDMHQIRAELNKKIVELEKTQRPLIEQNRKINDRNKILQQEVKKLEQRLCHSQDDFLTLKDAHERLVKEHTQLKEKRAYPEKLEELERYRAQVLEYSKCITALRSSGLEKDRRYELLVQKFKRLRRCIKKGDAEDDRQSTVGSDCSAESSISLDTIAEDFETFNTDIEINYQALYRENAELQKALQALKLNPGGLEESLLRDQLTCAHTTIAQQQIIINNNQEMISQMGQLKNVVASQSERIRQLEQQIEEMDRELCASREAHDLLEFQVLENEENSKCLATPSERLDKCSGTDDSAPERCDKCLETDCFGESSSVYMHEKRALSPTEVMSLKKSMGELRDALNLKLAQCEIVGQAEDYIGDLEEQLASTNLAHKEKTEQFEARLKELQTQIEVSYSKQKRKKELQIEVEELRKKLAEVDTVKENLTEEMRTTSKELSKVRYQLQLKDSELEKEKKLAEGLNEQLQRMMENHHAEKELAKHTEEDLKNTKNLYESSQMALQQLKEEKDELEEKYQQLSSEYEKFKDEQRPSIRTELERRYEEIRYRLNTALDKIHEYELVLESAKKGDDSTFIENLQQDLVQLKEYNAHLERQFQTQTDIIEALKRKLIEQKSFADLVHKLSEHDDVEVIEDGLSNYIKSVDRETGRLAESIAYIVKCASKIRMVSPIAPLEISTTHHKICPYNSVDSSGKWMSNSSEDISPDSEGNEWDVKKNSLKAVQCGADGLEQRCASTKSA
;
A
#
# COMPACT_ATOMS: atom_id res chain seq x y z
N MET A 1 74.46 -29.32 -47.78
CA MET A 1 75.23 -30.53 -48.15
C MET A 1 74.31 -31.74 -48.05
N ARG A 2 74.41 -32.68 -49.01
CA ARG A 2 73.48 -33.78 -49.37
C ARG A 2 72.35 -33.39 -50.34
N ARG A 3 72.73 -33.29 -51.62
CA ARG A 3 71.83 -33.48 -52.76
C ARG A 3 71.45 -34.96 -52.80
N ALA A 4 70.18 -35.27 -52.60
CA ALA A 4 69.61 -36.56 -52.98
C ALA A 4 69.19 -36.46 -54.45
N THR A 5 70.02 -36.99 -55.34
CA THR A 5 69.64 -37.30 -56.71
C THR A 5 68.74 -38.53 -56.70
N SER A 6 67.42 -38.34 -56.58
CA SER A 6 66.47 -39.39 -56.93
C SER A 6 66.24 -39.31 -58.44
N ASN A 7 66.72 -40.32 -59.15
CA ASN A 7 66.37 -40.62 -60.53
C ASN A 7 64.84 -40.62 -60.68
N ILE A 8 64.31 -39.57 -61.32
CA ILE A 8 62.97 -39.58 -61.88
C ILE A 8 63.05 -40.48 -63.10
N SER A 9 62.84 -41.78 -62.89
CA SER A 9 62.45 -42.68 -63.97
C SER A 9 61.04 -42.27 -64.35
N PHE A 10 60.92 -41.50 -65.43
CA PHE A 10 59.67 -41.27 -66.13
C PHE A 10 59.21 -42.63 -66.67
N LEU A 11 58.53 -43.41 -65.83
CA LEU A 11 57.72 -44.54 -66.27
C LEU A 11 56.64 -43.92 -67.16
N GLN A 12 56.82 -44.00 -68.47
CA GLN A 12 55.76 -43.70 -69.43
C GLN A 12 54.61 -44.65 -69.12
N MET A 13 53.62 -44.14 -68.39
CA MET A 13 52.38 -44.84 -68.10
C MET A 13 51.74 -45.17 -69.45
N ASN A 14 51.44 -46.45 -69.68
CA ASN A 14 50.83 -46.85 -70.94
C ASN A 14 49.46 -46.18 -71.07
N LYS A 15 49.02 -45.88 -72.30
CA LYS A 15 47.82 -45.06 -72.56
C LYS A 15 46.58 -45.58 -71.81
N GLU A 16 46.44 -46.90 -71.73
CA GLU A 16 45.35 -47.58 -71.00
C GLU A 16 45.39 -47.35 -69.48
N ASP A 17 46.58 -47.30 -68.88
CA ASP A 17 46.75 -46.96 -67.46
C ASP A 17 46.41 -45.50 -67.20
N HIS A 18 46.79 -44.61 -68.13
CA HIS A 18 46.44 -43.19 -68.06
C HIS A 18 44.94 -42.95 -68.19
N ASP A 19 44.25 -43.68 -69.07
CA ASP A 19 42.80 -43.59 -69.21
C ASP A 19 42.07 -44.19 -67.99
N ARG A 20 42.58 -45.28 -67.40
CA ARG A 20 42.06 -45.84 -66.14
C ARG A 20 42.21 -44.88 -64.97
N GLU A 21 43.38 -44.28 -64.80
CA GLU A 21 43.63 -43.32 -63.73
C GLU A 21 42.79 -42.06 -63.93
N ARG A 22 42.67 -41.56 -65.17
CA ARG A 22 41.78 -40.43 -65.52
C ARG A 22 40.32 -40.74 -65.19
N MET A 23 39.80 -41.92 -65.55
CA MET A 23 38.44 -42.32 -65.21
C MET A 23 38.23 -42.45 -63.69
N ARG A 24 39.22 -42.98 -62.98
CA ARG A 24 39.19 -43.06 -61.51
C ARG A 24 39.13 -41.66 -60.87
N TRP A 25 39.90 -40.70 -61.38
CA TRP A 25 39.85 -39.31 -60.93
C TRP A 25 38.55 -38.61 -61.29
N LEU A 26 37.98 -38.88 -62.47
CA LEU A 26 36.67 -38.36 -62.88
C LEU A 26 35.55 -38.87 -61.96
N LEU A 27 35.49 -40.17 -61.69
CA LEU A 27 34.51 -40.74 -60.75
C LEU A 27 34.68 -40.18 -59.34
N ARG A 28 35.92 -39.94 -58.90
CA ARG A 28 36.20 -39.35 -57.58
C ARG A 28 35.82 -37.87 -57.51
N LEU A 29 35.97 -37.14 -58.61
CA LEU A 29 35.48 -35.76 -58.74
C LEU A 29 33.96 -35.72 -58.70
N GLU A 30 33.29 -36.60 -59.44
CA GLU A 30 31.83 -36.72 -59.46
C GLU A 30 31.27 -37.12 -58.07
N GLU A 31 31.95 -38.01 -57.34
CA GLU A 31 31.63 -38.34 -55.94
C GLU A 31 31.81 -37.13 -54.99
N ILE A 32 32.84 -36.31 -55.20
CA ILE A 32 33.05 -35.09 -54.39
C ILE A 32 32.01 -34.01 -54.73
N GLU A 33 31.66 -33.85 -56.00
CA GLU A 33 30.64 -32.90 -56.47
C GLU A 33 29.25 -33.27 -55.92
N THR A 34 28.89 -34.55 -55.99
CA THR A 34 27.63 -35.05 -55.39
C THR A 34 27.61 -34.83 -53.88
N ARG A 35 28.69 -35.15 -53.16
CA ARG A 35 28.79 -34.87 -51.72
C ARG A 35 28.76 -33.38 -51.38
N LEU A 36 29.29 -32.52 -52.25
CA LEU A 36 29.23 -31.07 -52.07
C LEU A 36 27.79 -30.57 -52.24
N ALA A 37 27.09 -31.02 -53.28
CA ALA A 37 25.68 -30.71 -53.50
C ALA A 37 24.78 -31.20 -52.35
N ASP A 38 25.02 -32.41 -51.84
CA ASP A 38 24.34 -32.94 -50.64
C ASP A 38 24.65 -32.10 -49.39
N SER A 39 25.88 -31.59 -49.26
CA SER A 39 26.24 -30.69 -48.17
C SER A 39 25.61 -29.30 -48.30
N GLU A 40 25.46 -28.78 -49.52
CA GLU A 40 24.83 -27.50 -49.79
C GLU A 40 23.32 -27.55 -49.52
N THR A 41 22.66 -28.63 -49.95
CA THR A 41 21.24 -28.88 -49.65
C THR A 41 20.99 -29.01 -48.14
N LEU A 42 21.80 -29.82 -47.44
CA LEU A 42 21.71 -29.93 -45.98
C LEU A 42 21.92 -28.58 -45.27
N ASN A 43 22.86 -27.76 -45.76
CA ASN A 43 23.11 -26.44 -45.20
C ASN A 43 21.92 -25.49 -45.44
N SER A 44 21.30 -25.54 -46.62
CA SER A 44 20.06 -24.81 -46.93
C SER A 44 18.92 -25.23 -45.99
N ASP A 45 18.70 -26.53 -45.81
CA ASP A 45 17.68 -27.06 -44.90
C ASP A 45 17.91 -26.60 -43.46
N MET A 46 19.17 -26.60 -43.00
CA MET A 46 19.51 -26.11 -41.67
C MET A 46 19.21 -24.60 -41.52
N HIS A 47 19.46 -23.78 -42.55
CA HIS A 47 19.11 -22.37 -42.53
C HIS A 47 17.59 -22.16 -42.47
N GLN A 48 16.83 -22.98 -43.21
CA GLN A 48 15.37 -22.95 -43.16
C GLN A 48 14.84 -23.36 -41.79
N ILE A 49 15.31 -24.46 -41.21
CA ILE A 49 14.93 -24.90 -39.86
C ILE A 49 15.26 -23.82 -38.83
N ARG A 50 16.43 -23.18 -38.92
CA ARG A 50 16.80 -22.07 -38.04
C ARG A 50 15.86 -20.88 -38.18
N ALA A 51 15.46 -20.52 -39.40
CA ALA A 51 14.51 -19.44 -39.65
C ALA A 51 13.12 -19.77 -39.07
N GLU A 52 12.64 -21.01 -39.26
CA GLU A 52 11.36 -21.47 -38.72
C GLU A 52 11.35 -21.50 -37.18
N LEU A 53 12.46 -21.95 -36.55
CA LEU A 53 12.60 -21.92 -35.09
C LEU A 53 12.63 -20.49 -34.55
N ASN A 54 13.36 -19.58 -35.19
CA ASN A 54 13.36 -18.17 -34.80
C ASN A 54 11.97 -17.55 -34.93
N LYS A 55 11.22 -17.87 -36.00
CA LYS A 55 9.83 -17.43 -36.16
C LYS A 55 8.94 -17.95 -35.02
N LYS A 56 9.06 -19.23 -34.67
CA LYS A 56 8.32 -19.82 -33.54
C LYS A 56 8.68 -19.16 -32.20
N ILE A 57 9.96 -18.85 -31.95
CA ILE A 57 10.40 -18.15 -30.74
C ILE A 57 9.72 -16.77 -30.67
N VAL A 58 9.74 -15.99 -31.75
CA VAL A 58 9.10 -14.67 -31.79
C VAL A 58 7.59 -14.76 -31.58
N GLU A 59 6.92 -15.76 -32.17
CA GLU A 59 5.48 -16.00 -31.93
C GLU A 59 5.18 -16.39 -30.48
N LEU A 60 6.00 -17.23 -29.86
CA LEU A 60 5.87 -17.59 -28.44
C LEU A 60 6.12 -16.38 -27.53
N GLU A 61 7.11 -15.55 -27.82
CA GLU A 61 7.37 -14.31 -27.07
C GLU A 61 6.20 -13.32 -27.22
N LYS A 62 5.63 -13.20 -28.42
CA LYS A 62 4.46 -12.34 -28.68
C LYS A 62 3.24 -12.80 -27.90
N THR A 63 3.03 -14.10 -27.75
CA THR A 63 1.91 -14.67 -26.98
C THR A 63 2.15 -14.64 -25.46
N GLN A 64 3.38 -14.80 -24.99
CA GLN A 64 3.71 -14.73 -23.55
C GLN A 64 3.72 -13.30 -22.99
N ARG A 65 4.15 -12.30 -23.75
CA ARG A 65 4.19 -10.89 -23.30
C ARG A 65 2.89 -10.38 -22.65
N PRO A 66 1.71 -10.53 -23.28
CA PRO A 66 0.46 -10.07 -22.67
C PRO A 66 0.10 -10.86 -21.40
N LEU A 67 0.45 -12.15 -21.31
CA LEU A 67 0.22 -12.95 -20.10
C LEU A 67 1.13 -12.50 -18.94
N ILE A 68 2.39 -12.15 -19.22
CA ILE A 68 3.31 -11.59 -18.23
C ILE A 68 2.77 -10.24 -17.73
N GLU A 69 2.33 -9.39 -18.64
CA GLU A 69 1.76 -8.08 -18.29
C GLU A 69 0.45 -8.21 -17.49
N GLN A 70 -0.41 -9.16 -17.85
CA GLN A 70 -1.62 -9.46 -17.09
C GLN A 70 -1.30 -9.97 -15.68
N ASN A 71 -0.31 -10.87 -15.53
CA ASN A 71 0.16 -11.34 -14.23
C ASN A 71 0.75 -10.20 -13.40
N ARG A 72 1.48 -9.26 -14.01
CA ARG A 72 2.01 -8.08 -13.33
C ARG A 72 0.88 -7.21 -12.78
N LYS A 73 -0.15 -6.93 -13.59
CA LYS A 73 -1.35 -6.18 -13.18
C LYS A 73 -2.11 -6.89 -12.05
N ILE A 74 -2.25 -8.21 -12.11
CA ILE A 74 -2.88 -9.01 -11.04
C ILE A 74 -2.06 -8.92 -9.75
N ASN A 75 -0.73 -9.02 -9.83
CA ASN A 75 0.13 -8.89 -8.65
C ASN A 75 0.05 -7.49 -8.02
N ASP A 76 -0.01 -6.43 -8.82
CA ASP A 76 -0.14 -5.08 -8.29
C ASP A 76 -1.53 -4.86 -7.64
N ARG A 77 -2.60 -5.40 -8.24
CA ARG A 77 -3.92 -5.45 -7.58
C ARG A 77 -3.91 -6.23 -6.27
N ASN A 78 -3.24 -7.38 -6.22
CA ASN A 78 -3.10 -8.17 -4.99
C ASN A 78 -2.35 -7.40 -3.90
N LYS A 79 -1.32 -6.62 -4.24
CA LYS A 79 -0.63 -5.76 -3.26
C LYS A 79 -1.56 -4.69 -2.70
N ILE A 80 -2.36 -4.04 -3.54
CA ILE A 80 -3.35 -3.04 -3.11
C ILE A 80 -4.37 -3.68 -2.16
N LEU A 81 -4.95 -4.81 -2.56
CA LEU A 81 -5.91 -5.55 -1.72
C LEU A 81 -5.30 -5.99 -0.38
N GLN A 82 -4.05 -6.45 -0.36
CA GLN A 82 -3.35 -6.77 0.89
C GLN A 82 -3.16 -5.54 1.80
N GLN A 83 -2.90 -4.37 1.22
CA GLN A 83 -2.81 -3.13 1.98
C GLN A 83 -4.17 -2.70 2.54
N GLU A 84 -5.25 -2.86 1.77
CA GLU A 84 -6.62 -2.59 2.22
C GLU A 84 -7.05 -3.54 3.35
N VAL A 85 -6.77 -4.84 3.23
CA VAL A 85 -7.02 -5.81 4.29
C VAL A 85 -6.30 -5.41 5.56
N LYS A 86 -5.01 -5.05 5.50
CA LYS A 86 -4.27 -4.56 6.67
C LYS A 86 -4.88 -3.31 7.29
N LYS A 87 -5.36 -2.36 6.48
CA LYS A 87 -6.04 -1.15 6.98
C LYS A 87 -7.35 -1.51 7.68
N LEU A 88 -8.12 -2.45 7.13
CA LEU A 88 -9.37 -2.92 7.73
C LEU A 88 -9.11 -3.68 9.04
N GLU A 89 -8.10 -4.54 9.10
CA GLU A 89 -7.66 -5.23 10.31
C GLU A 89 -7.25 -4.24 11.41
N GLN A 90 -6.49 -3.20 11.05
CA GLN A 90 -6.15 -2.13 11.98
C GLN A 90 -7.40 -1.40 12.49
N ARG A 91 -8.33 -1.01 11.62
CA ARG A 91 -9.59 -0.35 12.04
C ARG A 91 -10.42 -1.25 12.95
N LEU A 92 -10.48 -2.55 12.67
CA LEU A 92 -11.17 -3.52 13.52
C LEU A 92 -10.52 -3.60 14.91
N CYS A 93 -9.18 -3.63 14.99
CA CYS A 93 -8.46 -3.61 16.25
C CYS A 93 -8.79 -2.36 17.08
N HIS A 94 -8.73 -1.17 16.47
CA HIS A 94 -9.11 0.07 17.17
C HIS A 94 -10.57 0.06 17.65
N SER A 95 -11.50 -0.43 16.81
CA SER A 95 -12.90 -0.55 17.20
C SER A 95 -13.12 -1.55 18.35
N GLN A 96 -12.32 -2.61 18.44
CA GLN A 96 -12.35 -3.55 19.55
C GLN A 96 -11.84 -2.90 20.84
N ASP A 97 -10.76 -2.12 20.77
CA ASP A 97 -10.21 -1.37 21.90
C ASP A 97 -11.20 -0.30 22.41
N ASP A 98 -11.86 0.41 21.49
CA ASP A 98 -12.92 1.37 21.80
C ASP A 98 -14.11 0.68 22.48
N PHE A 99 -14.52 -0.49 21.99
CA PHE A 99 -15.61 -1.27 22.60
C PHE A 99 -15.24 -1.76 24.00
N LEU A 100 -14.01 -2.23 24.22
CA LEU A 100 -13.48 -2.58 25.54
C LEU A 100 -13.53 -1.37 26.49
N THR A 101 -13.07 -0.21 26.03
CA THR A 101 -13.08 1.03 26.82
C THR A 101 -14.51 1.46 27.17
N LEU A 102 -15.44 1.35 26.22
CA LEU A 102 -16.85 1.66 26.43
C LEU A 102 -17.52 0.69 27.39
N LYS A 103 -17.20 -0.61 27.30
CA LYS A 103 -17.66 -1.63 28.23
C LYS A 103 -17.18 -1.34 29.65
N ASP A 104 -15.91 -1.00 29.84
CA ASP A 104 -15.36 -0.64 31.16
C ASP A 104 -16.00 0.64 31.72
N ALA A 105 -16.32 1.62 30.87
CA ALA A 105 -17.07 2.81 31.26
C ALA A 105 -18.51 2.48 31.67
N HIS A 106 -19.19 1.61 30.92
CA HIS A 106 -20.53 1.15 31.24
C HIS A 106 -20.57 0.37 32.55
N GLU A 107 -19.63 -0.56 32.78
CA GLU A 107 -19.53 -1.29 34.04
C GLU A 107 -19.28 -0.37 35.24
N ARG A 108 -18.47 0.69 35.08
CA ARG A 108 -18.30 1.73 36.10
C ARG A 108 -19.59 2.47 36.39
N LEU A 109 -20.31 2.92 35.36
CA LEU A 109 -21.60 3.61 35.52
C LEU A 109 -22.66 2.73 36.18
N VAL A 110 -22.73 1.45 35.84
CA VAL A 110 -23.67 0.50 36.48
C VAL A 110 -23.34 0.33 37.96
N LYS A 111 -22.05 0.24 38.33
CA LYS A 111 -21.63 0.21 39.74
C LYS A 111 -22.00 1.49 40.48
N GLU A 112 -21.74 2.66 39.91
CA GLU A 112 -22.12 3.95 40.50
C GLU A 112 -23.63 4.10 40.64
N HIS A 113 -24.40 3.74 39.62
CA HIS A 113 -25.87 3.77 39.67
C HIS A 113 -26.42 2.85 40.77
N THR A 114 -25.83 1.67 40.94
CA THR A 114 -26.20 0.73 42.02
C THR A 114 -25.90 1.34 43.39
N GLN A 115 -24.72 1.93 43.58
CA GLN A 115 -24.36 2.64 44.81
C GLN A 115 -25.28 3.83 45.11
N LEU A 116 -25.66 4.61 44.09
CA LEU A 116 -26.59 5.72 44.23
C LEU A 116 -28.00 5.24 44.57
N LYS A 117 -28.44 4.11 44.00
CA LYS A 117 -29.71 3.47 44.34
C LYS A 117 -29.74 3.00 45.80
N GLU A 118 -28.66 2.40 46.29
CA GLU A 118 -28.49 2.05 47.70
C GLU A 118 -28.53 3.29 48.61
N LYS A 119 -27.80 4.35 48.24
CA LYS A 119 -27.82 5.65 48.94
C LYS A 119 -29.20 6.29 48.99
N ARG A 120 -30.00 6.17 47.92
CA ARG A 120 -31.37 6.68 47.87
C ARG A 120 -32.33 5.84 48.69
N ALA A 121 -32.16 4.51 48.70
CA ALA A 121 -33.04 3.59 49.42
C ALA A 121 -32.85 3.66 50.94
N TYR A 122 -31.62 3.81 51.43
CA TYR A 122 -31.30 3.80 52.87
C TYR A 122 -30.25 4.85 53.27
N PRO A 123 -30.51 6.16 53.10
CA PRO A 123 -29.54 7.21 53.37
C PRO A 123 -29.08 7.23 54.84
N GLU A 124 -30.00 7.10 55.79
CA GLU A 124 -29.71 7.16 57.22
C GLU A 124 -28.87 5.97 57.71
N LYS A 125 -29.15 4.75 57.21
CA LYS A 125 -28.39 3.54 57.58
C LYS A 125 -26.96 3.57 57.04
N LEU A 126 -26.75 4.17 55.86
CA LEU A 126 -25.42 4.30 55.27
C LEU A 126 -24.60 5.37 56.00
N GLU A 127 -25.20 6.48 56.39
CA GLU A 127 -24.53 7.50 57.22
C GLU A 127 -24.14 6.93 58.59
N GLU A 128 -25.01 6.13 59.21
CA GLU A 128 -24.73 5.45 60.47
C GLU A 128 -23.60 4.40 60.32
N LEU A 129 -23.58 3.64 59.22
CA LEU A 129 -22.46 2.75 58.87
C LEU A 129 -21.14 3.51 58.64
N GLU A 130 -21.19 4.68 57.99
CA GLU A 130 -20.04 5.56 57.78
C GLU A 130 -19.48 6.05 59.13
N ARG A 131 -20.37 6.46 60.05
CA ARG A 131 -19.98 6.81 61.43
C ARG A 131 -19.34 5.64 62.17
N TYR A 132 -19.90 4.43 62.06
CA TYR A 132 -19.30 3.24 62.66
C TYR A 132 -17.95 2.89 62.03
N ARG A 133 -17.79 2.99 60.71
CA ARG A 133 -16.49 2.79 60.03
C ARG A 133 -15.46 3.81 60.50
N ALA A 134 -15.83 5.09 60.58
CA ALA A 134 -14.95 6.14 61.09
C ALA A 134 -14.55 5.88 62.56
N GLN A 135 -15.51 5.46 63.39
CA GLN A 135 -15.26 5.12 64.79
C GLN A 135 -14.33 3.89 64.93
N VAL A 136 -14.52 2.85 64.11
CA VAL A 136 -13.63 1.68 64.04
C VAL A 136 -12.22 2.10 63.60
N LEU A 137 -12.12 3.02 62.63
CA LEU A 137 -10.83 3.53 62.17
C LEU A 137 -10.10 4.30 63.28
N GLU A 138 -10.82 5.14 64.03
CA GLU A 138 -10.27 5.86 65.19
C GLU A 138 -9.84 4.90 66.30
N TYR A 139 -10.65 3.89 66.63
CA TYR A 139 -10.22 2.85 67.58
C TYR A 139 -9.00 2.09 67.07
N SER A 140 -8.92 1.79 65.78
CA SER A 140 -7.74 1.14 65.19
C SER A 140 -6.49 2.02 65.30
N LYS A 141 -6.60 3.34 65.06
CA LYS A 141 -5.50 4.29 65.28
C LYS A 141 -5.07 4.33 66.75
N CYS A 142 -6.02 4.39 67.68
CA CYS A 142 -5.74 4.35 69.11
C CYS A 142 -5.04 3.05 69.52
N ILE A 143 -5.49 1.90 69.03
CA ILE A 143 -4.86 0.60 69.29
C ILE A 143 -3.42 0.58 68.75
N THR A 144 -3.19 1.07 67.53
CA THR A 144 -1.85 1.15 66.95
C THR A 144 -0.93 2.07 67.75
N ALA A 145 -1.42 3.24 68.17
CA ALA A 145 -0.67 4.17 69.02
C ALA A 145 -0.36 3.58 70.42
N LEU A 146 -1.28 2.81 70.99
CA LEU A 146 -1.05 2.10 72.25
C LEU A 146 0.00 1.00 72.10
N ARG A 147 -0.04 0.24 70.99
CA ARG A 147 0.96 -0.78 70.67
C ARG A 147 2.34 -0.16 70.47
N SER A 148 2.45 0.93 69.71
CA SER A 148 3.74 1.62 69.51
C SER A 148 4.28 2.21 70.81
N SER A 149 3.41 2.77 71.67
CA SER A 149 3.79 3.23 73.00
C SER A 149 4.28 2.10 73.91
N GLY A 150 3.66 0.92 73.83
CA GLY A 150 4.11 -0.29 74.53
C GLY A 150 5.51 -0.72 74.10
N LEU A 151 5.72 -0.85 72.79
CA LEU A 151 7.03 -1.20 72.21
C LEU A 151 8.14 -0.20 72.60
N GLU A 152 7.82 1.10 72.64
CA GLU A 152 8.76 2.14 73.06
C GLU A 152 9.11 2.04 74.56
N LYS A 153 8.15 1.67 75.41
CA LYS A 153 8.43 1.38 76.84
C LYS A 153 9.34 0.16 77.01
N ASP A 154 9.07 -0.90 76.27
CA ASP A 154 9.89 -2.11 76.29
C ASP A 154 11.32 -1.81 75.83
N ARG A 155 11.48 -1.03 74.74
CA ARG A 155 12.78 -0.56 74.25
C ARG A 155 13.54 0.25 75.29
N ARG A 156 12.86 1.16 76.01
CA ARG A 156 13.47 1.93 77.11
C ARG A 156 13.87 1.05 78.28
N TYR A 157 13.06 0.06 78.62
CA TYR A 157 13.37 -0.91 79.67
C TYR A 157 14.59 -1.75 79.30
N GLU A 158 14.67 -2.26 78.06
CA GLU A 158 15.84 -2.99 77.56
C GLU A 158 17.11 -2.14 77.61
N LEU A 159 17.06 -0.88 77.17
CA LEU A 159 18.19 0.05 77.25
C LEU A 159 18.62 0.30 78.71
N LEU A 160 17.67 0.42 79.63
CA LEU A 160 17.96 0.55 81.05
C LEU A 160 18.63 -0.71 81.61
N VAL A 161 18.11 -1.90 81.26
CA VAL A 161 18.72 -3.19 81.61
C VAL A 161 20.14 -3.31 81.04
N GLN A 162 20.36 -2.89 79.79
CA GLN A 162 21.70 -2.86 79.19
C GLN A 162 22.63 -1.90 79.92
N LYS A 163 22.17 -0.69 80.28
CA LYS A 163 22.95 0.26 81.08
C LYS A 163 23.28 -0.30 82.46
N PHE A 164 22.33 -0.93 83.14
CA PHE A 164 22.58 -1.63 84.40
C PHE A 164 23.59 -2.78 84.25
N LYS A 165 23.49 -3.59 83.18
CA LYS A 165 24.49 -4.63 82.86
C LYS A 165 25.88 -4.04 82.59
N ARG A 166 25.99 -2.88 81.93
CA ARG A 166 27.27 -2.17 81.72
C ARG A 166 27.83 -1.61 83.03
N LEU A 167 27.03 -0.91 83.83
CA LEU A 167 27.41 -0.42 85.15
C LEU A 167 27.87 -1.55 86.07
N ARG A 168 27.16 -2.69 86.08
CA ARG A 168 27.56 -3.87 86.85
C ARG A 168 28.89 -4.47 86.37
N ARG A 169 29.20 -4.35 85.07
CA ARG A 169 30.51 -4.74 84.50
C ARG A 169 31.62 -3.74 84.86
N CYS A 170 31.34 -2.45 84.86
CA CYS A 170 32.29 -1.41 85.26
C CYS A 170 32.59 -1.44 86.76
N ILE A 171 31.58 -1.69 87.61
CA ILE A 171 31.76 -1.84 89.06
C ILE A 171 32.51 -3.15 89.40
N LYS A 172 32.40 -4.18 88.55
CA LYS A 172 33.22 -5.41 88.67
C LYS A 172 34.64 -5.28 88.11
N LYS A 173 34.98 -4.17 87.47
CA LYS A 173 36.34 -3.85 86.98
C LYS A 173 36.81 -2.53 87.61
N GLY A 174 36.87 -2.50 88.93
CA GLY A 174 37.91 -1.75 89.62
C GLY A 174 39.13 -2.67 89.72
N ASP A 175 40.31 -2.12 89.42
CA ASP A 175 41.63 -2.76 89.38
C ASP A 175 41.98 -3.58 88.14
N ALA A 176 42.56 -2.90 87.14
CA ALA A 176 43.92 -3.17 86.65
C ALA A 176 44.17 -2.37 85.36
N GLU A 177 45.07 -1.39 85.47
CA GLU A 177 45.94 -0.93 84.39
C GLU A 177 46.58 -2.15 83.71
N ASP A 178 46.58 -2.24 82.38
CA ASP A 178 47.80 -1.98 81.61
C ASP A 178 47.54 -2.09 80.10
N ASP A 179 48.38 -1.33 79.42
CA ASP A 179 48.40 -1.04 78.01
C ASP A 179 49.18 -2.14 77.23
N ARG A 180 48.97 -2.19 75.91
CA ARG A 180 49.83 -2.79 74.86
C ARG A 180 49.63 -4.26 74.41
N GLN A 181 49.78 -4.34 73.08
CA GLN A 181 50.25 -5.44 72.21
C GLN A 181 49.21 -6.38 71.56
N SER A 182 48.84 -5.97 70.36
CA SER A 182 48.58 -6.78 69.16
C SER A 182 49.62 -7.90 68.96
N THR A 183 49.20 -9.15 68.70
CA THR A 183 49.48 -9.90 67.45
C THR A 183 48.86 -11.33 67.44
N VAL A 184 47.99 -11.57 66.45
CA VAL A 184 47.94 -12.68 65.46
C VAL A 184 48.28 -14.14 65.86
N GLY A 185 47.37 -15.06 65.49
CA GLY A 185 47.62 -16.48 65.13
C GLY A 185 46.48 -17.44 65.56
N SER A 186 45.56 -17.86 64.66
CA SER A 186 45.53 -19.17 63.95
C SER A 186 45.17 -20.38 64.84
N ASP A 187 44.23 -21.32 64.57
CA ASP A 187 43.46 -21.73 63.38
C ASP A 187 42.20 -22.57 63.77
N CYS A 188 41.31 -22.78 62.77
CA CYS A 188 40.40 -23.93 62.51
C CYS A 188 38.88 -23.87 62.84
N SER A 189 38.09 -23.64 61.77
CA SER A 189 36.73 -24.14 61.38
C SER A 189 35.51 -23.96 62.32
N ALA A 190 34.33 -23.48 61.89
CA ALA A 190 33.73 -23.36 60.55
C ALA A 190 32.65 -22.25 60.47
N GLU A 191 32.62 -21.62 59.29
CA GLU A 191 31.49 -21.09 58.50
C GLU A 191 30.65 -19.85 58.90
N SER A 192 30.66 -18.94 57.92
CA SER A 192 29.65 -17.96 57.49
C SER A 192 29.65 -16.57 58.13
N SER A 193 30.38 -15.65 57.47
CA SER A 193 30.37 -14.21 57.69
C SER A 193 29.47 -13.50 56.67
N ILE A 194 28.39 -12.87 57.14
CA ILE A 194 27.78 -11.70 56.49
C ILE A 194 27.90 -10.55 57.49
N SER A 195 28.61 -9.50 57.12
CA SER A 195 28.95 -8.35 57.96
C SER A 195 27.72 -7.51 58.29
N LEU A 196 27.51 -7.25 59.58
CA LEU A 196 26.44 -6.42 60.16
C LEU A 196 26.71 -4.90 60.08
N ASP A 197 27.73 -4.47 59.34
CA ASP A 197 28.07 -3.04 59.21
C ASP A 197 27.34 -2.32 58.06
N THR A 198 26.69 -3.04 57.14
CA THR A 198 25.95 -2.41 56.02
C THR A 198 24.51 -2.01 56.40
N ILE A 199 23.97 -2.54 57.49
CA ILE A 199 22.57 -2.24 57.91
C ILE A 199 22.51 -0.93 58.71
N ALA A 200 23.59 -0.51 59.37
CA ALA A 200 23.59 0.68 60.20
C ALA A 200 23.55 1.99 59.39
N GLU A 201 24.20 2.05 58.22
CA GLU A 201 24.26 3.25 57.37
C GLU A 201 22.93 3.52 56.64
N ASP A 202 22.17 2.46 56.32
CA ASP A 202 20.85 2.58 55.65
C ASP A 202 19.74 3.12 56.59
N PHE A 203 19.88 2.93 57.92
CA PHE A 203 18.91 3.47 58.89
C PHE A 203 19.15 4.95 59.24
N GLU A 204 20.38 5.45 59.16
CA GLU A 204 20.67 6.87 59.36
C GLU A 204 20.27 7.72 58.15
N THR A 205 20.46 7.21 56.93
CA THR A 205 19.99 7.86 55.70
C THR A 205 18.47 7.90 55.61
N PHE A 206 17.78 6.82 55.99
CA PHE A 206 16.31 6.79 56.01
C PHE A 206 15.70 7.77 57.04
N ASN A 207 16.31 7.90 58.23
CA ASN A 207 15.85 8.87 59.23
C ASN A 207 16.11 10.32 58.81
N THR A 208 17.24 10.59 58.15
CA THR A 208 17.52 11.95 57.64
C THR A 208 16.58 12.33 56.49
N ASP A 209 16.22 11.41 55.61
CA ASP A 209 15.23 11.65 54.54
C ASP A 209 13.82 11.90 55.09
N ILE A 210 13.41 11.19 56.14
CA ILE A 210 12.12 11.45 56.81
C ILE A 210 12.12 12.84 57.47
N GLU A 211 13.21 13.23 58.11
CA GLU A 211 13.32 14.52 58.78
C GLU A 211 13.38 15.68 57.78
N ILE A 212 14.06 15.50 56.64
CA ILE A 212 14.06 16.46 55.52
C ILE A 212 12.65 16.62 54.94
N ASN A 213 11.92 15.52 54.73
CA ASN A 213 10.53 15.55 54.24
C ASN A 213 9.59 16.24 55.23
N TYR A 214 9.77 16.01 56.53
CA TYR A 214 8.98 16.68 57.56
C TYR A 214 9.25 18.19 57.62
N GLN A 215 10.50 18.61 57.45
CA GLN A 215 10.86 20.02 57.38
C GLN A 215 10.36 20.69 56.09
N ALA A 216 10.35 19.96 54.96
CA ALA A 216 9.80 20.45 53.70
C ALA A 216 8.28 20.70 53.82
N LEU A 217 7.54 19.73 54.38
CA LEU A 217 6.10 19.87 54.64
C LEU A 217 5.79 21.02 55.60
N TYR A 218 6.63 21.25 56.62
CA TYR A 218 6.44 22.38 57.53
C TYR A 218 6.65 23.73 56.84
N ARG A 219 7.62 23.84 55.92
CA ARG A 219 7.83 25.06 55.13
C ARG A 219 6.68 25.29 54.15
N GLU A 220 6.24 24.25 53.46
CA GLU A 220 5.10 24.33 52.54
C GLU A 220 3.81 24.74 53.26
N ASN A 221 3.57 24.19 54.45
CA ASN A 221 2.40 24.57 55.26
C ASN A 221 2.50 26.02 55.77
N ALA A 222 3.70 26.51 56.10
CA ALA A 222 3.92 27.91 56.46
C ALA A 222 3.75 28.87 55.27
N GLU A 223 4.14 28.45 54.06
CA GLU A 223 3.93 29.20 52.82
C GLU A 223 2.45 29.24 52.42
N LEU A 224 1.74 28.11 52.55
CA LEU A 224 0.29 28.04 52.34
C LEU A 224 -0.47 28.92 53.34
N GLN A 225 -0.05 28.94 54.61
CA GLN A 225 -0.63 29.85 55.60
C GLN A 225 -0.36 31.32 55.26
N LYS A 226 0.83 31.66 54.77
CA LYS A 226 1.13 33.02 54.26
C LYS A 226 0.28 33.37 53.04
N ALA A 227 0.10 32.45 52.10
CA ALA A 227 -0.73 32.65 50.90
C ALA A 227 -2.21 32.82 51.27
N LEU A 228 -2.73 32.01 52.19
CA LEU A 228 -4.08 32.15 52.74
C LEU A 228 -4.27 33.47 53.50
N GLN A 229 -3.25 33.92 54.24
CA GLN A 229 -3.28 35.18 54.95
C GLN A 229 -3.21 36.39 54.00
N ALA A 230 -2.45 36.28 52.91
CA ALA A 230 -2.44 37.27 51.82
C ALA A 230 -3.78 37.34 51.09
N LEU A 231 -4.44 36.20 50.84
CA LEU A 231 -5.79 36.12 50.28
C LEU A 231 -6.85 36.71 51.23
N LYS A 232 -6.71 36.50 52.54
CA LYS A 232 -7.60 37.11 53.55
C LYS A 232 -7.44 38.63 53.69
N LEU A 233 -6.25 39.17 53.43
CA LEU A 233 -5.95 40.60 53.61
C LEU A 233 -6.32 41.46 52.39
N ASN A 234 -6.63 40.86 51.22
CA ASN A 234 -7.07 41.60 50.03
C ASN A 234 -8.08 40.80 49.18
N PRO A 235 -9.39 40.81 49.54
CA PRO A 235 -10.40 40.06 48.82
C PRO A 235 -10.80 40.65 47.45
N GLY A 236 -10.44 41.93 47.17
CA GLY A 236 -10.94 42.66 45.99
C GLY A 236 -9.91 43.01 44.92
N GLY A 237 -8.61 42.71 45.11
CA GLY A 237 -7.55 43.13 44.17
C GLY A 237 -7.07 42.05 43.19
N LEU A 238 -7.36 40.78 43.48
CA LEU A 238 -6.77 39.64 42.76
C LEU A 238 -7.67 39.08 41.66
N GLU A 239 -9.01 39.19 41.77
CA GLU A 239 -9.92 38.73 40.72
C GLU A 239 -9.81 39.58 39.45
N GLU A 240 -9.69 40.90 39.55
CA GLU A 240 -9.80 41.79 38.39
C GLU A 240 -8.53 41.79 37.50
N SER A 241 -7.34 41.58 38.08
CA SER A 241 -6.09 41.41 37.32
C SER A 241 -6.04 40.06 36.61
N LEU A 242 -6.40 38.97 37.31
CA LEU A 242 -6.39 37.63 36.72
C LEU A 242 -7.44 37.50 35.60
N LEU A 243 -8.63 38.07 35.80
CA LEU A 243 -9.67 38.13 34.77
C LEU A 243 -9.24 38.97 33.57
N ARG A 244 -8.55 40.10 33.77
CA ARG A 244 -8.01 40.91 32.66
C ARG A 244 -6.93 40.17 31.89
N ASP A 245 -6.05 39.42 32.56
CA ASP A 245 -5.00 38.66 31.90
C ASP A 245 -5.57 37.46 31.12
N GLN A 246 -6.56 36.76 31.69
CA GLN A 246 -7.31 35.72 30.98
C GLN A 246 -8.10 36.27 29.79
N LEU A 247 -8.75 37.42 29.96
CA LEU A 247 -9.48 38.09 28.89
C LEU A 247 -8.54 38.59 27.79
N THR A 248 -7.35 39.08 28.15
CA THR A 248 -6.33 39.49 27.19
C THR A 248 -5.81 38.29 26.42
N CYS A 249 -5.55 37.17 27.10
CA CYS A 249 -5.14 35.90 26.48
C CYS A 249 -6.21 35.34 25.52
N ALA A 250 -7.49 35.41 25.92
CA ALA A 250 -8.60 35.04 25.05
C ALA A 250 -8.68 35.93 23.80
N HIS A 251 -8.52 37.26 23.95
CA HIS A 251 -8.52 38.18 22.81
C HIS A 251 -7.34 37.96 21.86
N THR A 252 -6.12 37.70 22.35
CA THR A 252 -4.99 37.35 21.48
C THR A 252 -5.22 36.03 20.75
N THR A 253 -5.82 35.04 21.42
CA THR A 253 -6.16 33.75 20.79
C THR A 253 -7.20 33.94 19.69
N ILE A 254 -8.25 34.73 19.94
CA ILE A 254 -9.27 35.06 18.93
C ILE A 254 -8.63 35.81 17.75
N ALA A 255 -7.74 36.78 18.01
CA ALA A 255 -7.05 37.51 16.94
C ALA A 255 -6.17 36.58 16.08
N GLN A 256 -5.47 35.62 16.69
CA GLN A 256 -4.69 34.61 15.97
C GLN A 256 -5.58 33.69 15.14
N GLN A 257 -6.70 33.23 15.68
CA GLN A 257 -7.67 32.42 14.94
C GLN A 257 -8.27 33.18 13.76
N GLN A 258 -8.53 34.49 13.91
CA GLN A 258 -9.04 35.32 12.82
C GLN A 258 -8.04 35.46 11.67
N ILE A 259 -6.74 35.54 11.97
CA ILE A 259 -5.69 35.54 10.94
C ILE A 259 -5.68 34.21 10.17
N ILE A 260 -5.81 33.08 10.87
CA ILE A 260 -5.87 31.75 10.24
C ILE A 260 -7.11 31.62 9.34
N ILE A 261 -8.27 32.12 9.80
CA ILE A 261 -9.50 32.12 9.02
C ILE A 261 -9.33 32.96 7.74
N ASN A 262 -8.74 34.15 7.85
CA ASN A 262 -8.51 35.02 6.69
C ASN A 262 -7.54 34.35 5.68
N ASN A 263 -6.48 33.72 6.15
CA ASN A 263 -5.54 32.97 5.30
C ASN A 263 -6.23 31.79 4.60
N ASN A 264 -7.09 31.06 5.31
CA ASN A 264 -7.86 29.96 4.72
C ASN A 264 -8.84 30.48 3.65
N GLN A 265 -9.47 31.63 3.87
CA GLN A 265 -10.36 32.27 2.90
C GLN A 265 -9.62 32.67 1.62
N GLU A 266 -8.40 33.21 1.75
CA GLU A 266 -7.54 33.54 0.63
C GLU A 266 -7.10 32.28 -0.13
N MET A 267 -6.73 31.22 0.59
CA MET A 267 -6.36 29.94 -0.01
C MET A 267 -7.54 29.29 -0.74
N ILE A 268 -8.77 29.37 -0.21
CA ILE A 268 -9.99 28.93 -0.90
C ILE A 268 -10.21 29.74 -2.18
N SER A 269 -9.96 31.05 -2.16
CA SER A 269 -10.07 31.91 -3.34
C SER A 269 -9.04 31.54 -4.42
N GLN A 270 -7.79 31.27 -4.04
CA GLN A 270 -6.74 30.77 -4.93
C GLN A 270 -7.07 29.39 -5.50
N MET A 271 -7.63 28.49 -4.67
CA MET A 271 -8.12 27.17 -5.10
C MET A 271 -9.23 27.30 -6.16
N GLY A 272 -10.13 28.26 -6.00
CA GLY A 272 -11.17 28.58 -6.97
C GLY A 272 -10.60 29.02 -8.32
N GLN A 273 -9.58 29.89 -8.31
CA GLN A 273 -8.88 30.30 -9.53
C GLN A 273 -8.18 29.11 -10.21
N LEU A 274 -7.52 28.26 -9.43
CA LEU A 274 -6.85 27.07 -9.95
C LEU A 274 -7.83 26.08 -10.59
N LYS A 275 -8.99 25.86 -9.97
CA LYS A 275 -10.08 25.05 -10.55
C LYS A 275 -10.54 25.58 -11.91
N ASN A 276 -10.69 26.89 -12.05
CA ASN A 276 -11.06 27.52 -13.33
C ASN A 276 -9.97 27.30 -14.40
N VAL A 277 -8.69 27.41 -14.02
CA VAL A 277 -7.58 27.11 -14.94
C VAL A 277 -7.59 25.65 -15.37
N VAL A 278 -7.75 24.71 -14.43
CA VAL A 278 -7.83 23.27 -14.73
C VAL A 278 -9.01 22.96 -15.66
N ALA A 279 -10.19 23.55 -15.42
CA ALA A 279 -11.33 23.38 -16.31
C ALA A 279 -11.04 23.90 -17.72
N SER A 280 -10.42 25.07 -17.85
CA SER A 280 -10.05 25.63 -19.16
C SER A 280 -8.99 24.79 -19.90
N GLN A 281 -8.04 24.22 -19.17
CA GLN A 281 -7.01 23.34 -19.74
C GLN A 281 -7.61 21.99 -20.15
N SER A 282 -8.52 21.43 -19.36
CA SER A 282 -9.23 20.18 -19.69
C SER A 282 -10.05 20.33 -20.96
N GLU A 283 -10.74 21.45 -21.13
CA GLU A 283 -11.49 21.75 -22.36
C GLU A 283 -10.56 21.92 -23.57
N ARG A 284 -9.38 22.53 -23.39
CA ARG A 284 -8.38 22.65 -24.46
C ARG A 284 -7.80 21.29 -24.86
N ILE A 285 -7.56 20.40 -23.89
CA ILE A 285 -7.11 19.02 -24.16
C ILE A 285 -8.18 18.29 -24.98
N ARG A 286 -9.44 18.37 -24.58
CA ARG A 286 -10.57 17.76 -25.31
C ARG A 286 -10.66 18.24 -26.77
N GLN A 287 -10.41 19.53 -27.01
CA GLN A 287 -10.37 20.09 -28.37
C GLN A 287 -9.20 19.57 -29.18
N LEU A 288 -8.02 19.40 -28.57
CA LEU A 288 -6.84 18.84 -29.24
C LEU A 288 -7.02 17.35 -29.54
N GLU A 289 -7.60 16.58 -28.62
CA GLU A 289 -7.94 15.16 -28.83
C GLU A 289 -8.90 15.00 -30.02
N GLN A 290 -9.92 15.85 -30.10
CA GLN A 290 -10.86 15.86 -31.23
C GLN A 290 -10.15 16.19 -32.56
N GLN A 291 -9.20 17.12 -32.56
CA GLN A 291 -8.40 17.43 -33.76
C GLN A 291 -7.50 16.26 -34.18
N ILE A 292 -6.91 15.54 -33.23
CA ILE A 292 -6.11 14.34 -33.51
C ILE A 292 -6.98 13.25 -34.14
N GLU A 293 -8.15 12.98 -33.57
CA GLU A 293 -9.10 12.01 -34.14
C GLU A 293 -9.59 12.38 -35.56
N GLU A 294 -9.68 13.67 -35.85
CA GLU A 294 -10.05 14.16 -37.19
C GLU A 294 -8.90 13.97 -38.18
N MET A 295 -7.66 14.31 -37.79
CA MET A 295 -6.47 14.05 -38.61
C MET A 295 -6.22 12.55 -38.84
N ASP A 296 -6.44 11.69 -37.84
CA ASP A 296 -6.30 10.24 -37.99
C ASP A 296 -7.34 9.68 -38.96
N ARG A 297 -8.58 10.19 -38.92
CA ARG A 297 -9.62 9.83 -39.92
C ARG A 297 -9.22 10.26 -41.32
N GLU A 298 -8.66 11.46 -41.50
CA GLU A 298 -8.16 11.93 -42.79
C GLU A 298 -6.98 11.09 -43.30
N LEU A 299 -6.05 10.70 -42.43
CA LEU A 299 -4.93 9.83 -42.78
C LEU A 299 -5.39 8.43 -43.18
N CYS A 300 -6.37 7.86 -42.47
CA CYS A 300 -6.99 6.59 -42.86
C CYS A 300 -7.66 6.68 -44.23
N ALA A 301 -8.47 7.71 -44.47
CA ALA A 301 -9.12 7.92 -45.76
C ALA A 301 -8.11 8.12 -46.90
N SER A 302 -7.02 8.84 -46.63
CA SER A 302 -5.92 9.03 -47.59
C SER A 302 -5.19 7.73 -47.90
N ARG A 303 -4.96 6.89 -46.88
CA ARG A 303 -4.32 5.58 -47.04
C ARG A 303 -5.21 4.63 -47.85
N GLU A 304 -6.51 4.57 -47.56
CA GLU A 304 -7.48 3.80 -48.35
C GLU A 304 -7.56 4.28 -49.81
N ALA A 305 -7.51 5.60 -50.04
CA ALA A 305 -7.47 6.16 -51.39
C ALA A 305 -6.16 5.81 -52.12
N HIS A 306 -5.03 5.77 -51.41
CA HIS A 306 -3.75 5.36 -51.97
C HIS A 306 -3.72 3.86 -52.31
N ASP A 307 -4.27 3.01 -51.44
CA ASP A 307 -4.39 1.57 -51.68
C ASP A 307 -5.29 1.28 -52.90
N LEU A 308 -6.36 2.04 -53.08
CA LEU A 308 -7.23 1.98 -54.27
C LEU A 308 -6.49 2.41 -55.55
N LEU A 309 -5.68 3.47 -55.47
CA LEU A 309 -4.84 3.91 -56.59
C LEU A 309 -3.76 2.88 -56.93
N GLU A 310 -3.14 2.26 -55.93
CA GLU A 310 -2.18 1.17 -56.11
C GLU A 310 -2.83 -0.03 -56.81
N PHE A 311 -4.04 -0.41 -56.39
CA PHE A 311 -4.83 -1.44 -57.07
C PHE A 311 -5.13 -1.08 -58.54
N GLN A 312 -5.53 0.17 -58.82
CA GLN A 312 -5.75 0.62 -60.20
C GLN A 312 -4.48 0.64 -61.03
N VAL A 313 -3.33 0.99 -60.45
CA VAL A 313 -2.03 0.96 -61.15
C VAL A 313 -1.65 -0.48 -61.45
N LEU A 314 -1.79 -1.39 -60.49
CA LEU A 314 -1.49 -2.82 -60.69
C LEU A 314 -2.42 -3.46 -61.72
N GLU A 315 -3.72 -3.15 -61.69
CA GLU A 315 -4.70 -3.60 -62.68
C GLU A 315 -4.35 -3.04 -64.08
N ASN A 316 -3.96 -1.77 -64.17
CA ASN A 316 -3.50 -1.18 -65.43
C ASN A 316 -2.19 -1.79 -65.92
N GLU A 317 -1.22 -2.09 -65.04
CA GLU A 317 0.02 -2.77 -65.40
C GLU A 317 -0.24 -4.21 -65.88
N GLU A 318 -1.17 -4.93 -65.24
CA GLU A 318 -1.57 -6.28 -65.63
C GLU A 318 -2.32 -6.29 -66.96
N ASN A 319 -3.22 -5.32 -67.18
CA ASN A 319 -3.88 -5.08 -68.46
C ASN A 319 -2.89 -4.67 -69.57
N SER A 320 -1.86 -3.90 -69.23
CA SER A 320 -0.77 -3.53 -70.15
C SER A 320 0.12 -4.72 -70.52
N LYS A 321 0.36 -5.63 -69.57
CA LYS A 321 1.11 -6.89 -69.80
C LYS A 321 0.29 -7.90 -70.62
N CYS A 322 -1.03 -7.94 -70.47
CA CYS A 322 -1.91 -8.80 -71.28
C CYS A 322 -2.02 -8.35 -72.75
N LEU A 323 -1.80 -7.07 -73.06
CA LEU A 323 -1.77 -6.56 -74.44
C LEU A 323 -0.37 -6.64 -75.10
N ALA A 324 0.66 -7.06 -74.36
CA ALA A 324 2.04 -7.14 -74.84
C ALA A 324 2.55 -8.60 -74.80
N THR A 325 1.99 -9.46 -75.65
CA THR A 325 2.72 -10.65 -76.15
C THR A 325 2.81 -10.62 -77.68
N PRO A 326 3.93 -11.06 -78.25
CA PRO A 326 4.47 -10.51 -79.50
C PRO A 326 4.05 -11.34 -80.70
N SER A 327 3.50 -10.68 -81.73
CA SER A 327 3.33 -11.28 -83.05
C SER A 327 4.51 -10.93 -83.94
N GLU A 328 5.12 -12.01 -84.42
CA GLU A 328 6.22 -12.12 -85.36
C GLU A 328 5.91 -11.48 -86.73
N ARG A 329 6.98 -10.98 -87.40
CA ARG A 329 7.25 -10.90 -88.86
C ARG A 329 7.23 -9.55 -89.58
N LEU A 330 8.39 -9.27 -90.21
CA LEU A 330 8.68 -8.44 -91.40
C LEU A 330 8.28 -6.96 -91.29
N ASP A 331 9.05 -5.97 -91.74
CA ASP A 331 9.68 -5.87 -93.05
C ASP A 331 10.71 -4.72 -93.09
N LYS A 332 11.41 -4.67 -94.22
CA LYS A 332 12.51 -3.80 -94.63
C LYS A 332 12.21 -2.28 -94.65
N CYS A 333 13.32 -1.54 -94.67
CA CYS A 333 13.64 -0.40 -95.54
C CYS A 333 13.18 1.02 -95.19
N SER A 334 14.09 1.95 -95.56
CA SER A 334 13.96 3.40 -95.80
C SER A 334 13.67 4.26 -94.56
N GLY A 335 14.39 5.35 -94.28
CA GLY A 335 15.27 6.19 -95.09
C GLY A 335 14.91 7.65 -94.80
N THR A 336 15.93 8.53 -94.75
CA THR A 336 15.87 10.02 -94.89
C THR A 336 15.10 10.79 -93.78
N ASP A 337 15.50 11.94 -93.25
CA ASP A 337 16.55 12.92 -93.56
C ASP A 337 16.68 13.90 -92.36
N ASP A 338 17.74 14.72 -92.42
CA ASP A 338 17.88 16.05 -91.81
C ASP A 338 18.06 16.21 -90.29
N SER A 339 19.32 16.35 -89.86
CA SER A 339 19.89 17.71 -89.69
C SER A 339 21.40 17.68 -89.35
N ALA A 340 22.08 18.61 -90.00
CA ALA A 340 23.52 18.82 -90.15
C ALA A 340 24.25 19.31 -88.87
N PRO A 341 25.61 19.40 -88.91
CA PRO A 341 26.51 19.21 -87.76
C PRO A 341 27.37 20.43 -87.39
N GLU A 342 28.11 20.36 -86.27
CA GLU A 342 29.27 21.25 -86.05
C GLU A 342 30.45 20.56 -85.32
N ARG A 343 31.50 20.32 -86.13
CA ARG A 343 32.96 20.45 -85.92
C ARG A 343 33.58 20.16 -84.54
N CYS A 344 34.59 19.28 -84.51
CA CYS A 344 36.00 19.62 -84.77
C CYS A 344 36.87 18.35 -84.64
N ASP A 345 37.60 17.94 -85.69
CA ASP A 345 39.07 17.95 -85.61
C ASP A 345 39.77 17.62 -86.94
N LYS A 346 40.71 18.53 -87.23
CA LYS A 346 41.90 18.44 -88.10
C LYS A 346 42.79 17.27 -87.63
N CYS A 347 43.71 16.65 -88.37
CA CYS A 347 44.42 16.94 -89.61
C CYS A 347 45.16 15.64 -90.02
N LEU A 348 45.64 15.62 -91.28
CA LEU A 348 46.88 15.05 -91.81
C LEU A 348 46.71 14.11 -93.02
N GLU A 349 46.90 14.77 -94.17
CA GLU A 349 47.49 14.33 -95.42
C GLU A 349 48.48 13.17 -95.28
N THR A 350 48.51 12.25 -96.26
CA THR A 350 49.66 12.17 -97.19
C THR A 350 49.39 11.29 -98.40
N ASP A 351 49.90 11.82 -99.51
CA ASP A 351 49.91 11.43 -100.91
C ASP A 351 50.45 10.02 -101.29
N CYS A 352 50.33 9.77 -102.60
CA CYS A 352 51.25 9.02 -103.48
C CYS A 352 50.76 7.65 -104.00
N PHE A 353 49.89 7.67 -105.02
CA PHE A 353 49.91 6.65 -106.08
C PHE A 353 50.71 7.19 -107.26
N GLY A 354 52.02 6.89 -107.26
CA GLY A 354 52.94 7.17 -108.35
C GLY A 354 53.00 6.02 -109.35
N GLU A 355 52.70 6.38 -110.61
CA GLU A 355 53.38 5.98 -111.85
C GLU A 355 53.71 4.49 -112.11
N SER A 356 52.94 3.90 -113.03
CA SER A 356 53.39 2.79 -113.87
C SER A 356 54.30 3.32 -114.98
N SER A 357 55.61 3.09 -114.84
CA SER A 357 56.61 3.34 -115.89
C SER A 357 56.63 2.16 -116.87
N SER A 358 56.12 2.36 -118.09
CA SER A 358 56.33 1.45 -119.21
C SER A 358 57.63 1.80 -119.91
N VAL A 359 58.65 0.95 -119.78
CA VAL A 359 59.91 1.09 -120.52
C VAL A 359 59.98 0.01 -121.60
N TYR A 360 59.84 0.47 -122.85
CA TYR A 360 60.21 -0.22 -124.07
C TYR A 360 61.70 -0.63 -124.02
N MET A 361 62.00 -1.91 -124.19
CA MET A 361 63.36 -2.38 -124.48
C MET A 361 63.47 -2.76 -125.95
N HIS A 362 64.45 -2.16 -126.63
CA HIS A 362 64.84 -2.46 -128.00
C HIS A 362 65.39 -3.88 -128.12
N GLU A 363 64.72 -4.70 -128.93
CA GLU A 363 65.21 -6.02 -129.31
C GLU A 363 66.19 -5.89 -130.50
N LYS A 364 67.48 -6.08 -130.22
CA LYS A 364 68.50 -6.29 -131.26
C LYS A 364 68.27 -7.66 -131.87
N ARG A 365 68.07 -7.70 -133.19
CA ARG A 365 67.89 -8.92 -134.00
C ARG A 365 69.10 -9.85 -133.84
N ALA A 366 68.95 -10.90 -133.03
CA ALA A 366 69.85 -12.05 -133.04
C ALA A 366 69.53 -12.94 -134.25
N LEU A 367 70.56 -13.48 -134.90
CA LEU A 367 70.43 -14.44 -136.00
C LEU A 367 69.63 -15.66 -135.54
N SER A 368 68.71 -16.15 -136.38
CA SER A 368 67.87 -17.29 -136.00
C SER A 368 68.72 -18.57 -135.90
N PRO A 369 68.37 -19.51 -135.00
CA PRO A 369 69.06 -20.81 -134.91
C PRO A 369 69.12 -21.55 -136.26
N THR A 370 68.13 -21.32 -137.12
CA THR A 370 68.05 -21.82 -138.50
C THR A 370 69.10 -21.21 -139.44
N GLU A 371 69.45 -19.94 -139.28
CA GLU A 371 70.50 -19.27 -140.07
C GLU A 371 71.89 -19.75 -139.67
N VAL A 372 72.13 -19.94 -138.36
CA VAL A 372 73.41 -20.47 -137.82
C VAL A 372 73.63 -21.93 -138.25
N MET A 373 72.59 -22.76 -138.17
CA MET A 373 72.67 -24.16 -138.65
C MET A 373 72.93 -24.25 -140.17
N SER A 374 72.41 -23.30 -140.95
CA SER A 374 72.66 -23.26 -142.41
C SER A 374 74.10 -22.87 -142.77
N LEU A 375 74.71 -21.93 -142.03
CA LEU A 375 76.12 -21.57 -142.20
C LEU A 375 77.07 -22.70 -141.76
N LYS A 376 76.74 -23.43 -140.69
CA LYS A 376 77.51 -24.59 -140.20
C LYS A 376 77.55 -25.72 -141.23
N LYS A 377 76.41 -25.98 -141.88
CA LYS A 377 76.33 -26.91 -143.02
C LYS A 377 77.17 -26.45 -144.21
N SER A 378 77.15 -25.15 -144.51
CA SER A 378 77.94 -24.55 -145.59
C SER A 378 79.46 -24.60 -145.32
N MET A 379 79.88 -24.52 -144.05
CA MET A 379 81.28 -24.68 -143.64
C MET A 379 81.77 -26.13 -143.73
N GLY A 380 80.92 -27.10 -143.34
CA GLY A 380 81.23 -28.53 -143.52
C GLY A 380 81.39 -28.90 -145.00
N GLU A 381 80.53 -28.36 -145.86
CA GLU A 381 80.64 -28.51 -147.33
C GLU A 381 81.91 -27.85 -147.91
N LEU A 382 82.46 -26.82 -147.25
CA LEU A 382 83.72 -26.17 -147.63
C LEU A 382 84.96 -26.95 -147.17
N ARG A 383 84.89 -27.66 -146.02
CA ARG A 383 85.94 -28.56 -145.52
C ARG A 383 86.22 -29.71 -146.51
N ASP A 384 85.17 -30.23 -147.15
CA ASP A 384 85.21 -31.41 -148.02
C ASP A 384 85.46 -31.10 -149.52
N ALA A 385 85.64 -29.83 -149.89
CA ALA A 385 85.78 -29.43 -151.29
C ALA A 385 87.19 -29.73 -151.86
N LEU A 386 87.24 -30.50 -152.95
CA LEU A 386 88.45 -31.04 -153.62
C LEU A 386 89.47 -30.01 -154.15
N ASN A 387 89.15 -28.71 -154.12
CA ASN A 387 89.98 -27.64 -154.70
C ASN A 387 90.74 -26.80 -153.64
N LEU A 388 90.59 -27.11 -152.35
CA LEU A 388 91.29 -26.42 -151.25
C LEU A 388 92.56 -27.18 -150.86
N LYS A 389 93.66 -26.45 -150.58
CA LYS A 389 94.91 -27.05 -150.11
C LYS A 389 94.74 -27.52 -148.66
N LEU A 390 95.36 -28.64 -148.26
CA LEU A 390 95.20 -29.27 -146.93
C LEU A 390 95.21 -28.28 -145.74
N ALA A 391 96.11 -27.28 -145.77
CA ALA A 391 96.21 -26.26 -144.72
C ALA A 391 94.96 -25.37 -144.57
N GLN A 392 94.17 -25.21 -145.63
CA GLN A 392 92.92 -24.44 -145.60
C GLN A 392 91.77 -25.26 -145.01
N CYS A 393 91.72 -26.58 -145.27
CA CYS A 393 90.77 -27.49 -144.64
C CYS A 393 91.00 -27.61 -143.12
N GLU A 394 92.27 -27.59 -142.66
CA GLU A 394 92.60 -27.56 -141.23
C GLU A 394 92.14 -26.29 -140.53
N ILE A 395 92.27 -25.11 -141.17
CA ILE A 395 91.80 -23.84 -140.60
C ILE A 395 90.27 -23.82 -140.49
N VAL A 396 89.56 -24.33 -141.49
CA VAL A 396 88.10 -24.46 -141.43
C VAL A 396 87.69 -25.42 -140.31
N GLY A 397 88.44 -26.51 -140.11
CA GLY A 397 88.19 -27.43 -139.01
C GLY A 397 88.44 -26.82 -137.63
N GLN A 398 89.53 -26.07 -137.45
CA GLN A 398 89.80 -25.34 -136.22
C GLN A 398 88.75 -24.26 -135.93
N ALA A 399 88.22 -23.61 -136.98
CA ALA A 399 87.14 -22.64 -136.83
C ALA A 399 85.81 -23.31 -136.43
N GLU A 400 85.49 -24.49 -136.97
CA GLU A 400 84.32 -25.27 -136.56
C GLU A 400 84.41 -25.73 -135.10
N ASP A 401 85.57 -26.22 -134.68
CA ASP A 401 85.80 -26.66 -133.30
C ASP A 401 85.72 -25.47 -132.33
N TYR A 402 86.32 -24.32 -132.68
CA TYR A 402 86.23 -23.10 -131.86
C TYR A 402 84.80 -22.54 -131.77
N ILE A 403 84.02 -22.63 -132.85
CA ILE A 403 82.59 -22.29 -132.82
C ILE A 403 81.83 -23.27 -131.92
N GLY A 404 82.14 -24.56 -131.96
CA GLY A 404 81.57 -25.57 -131.06
C GLY A 404 81.84 -25.25 -129.59
N ASP A 405 83.09 -24.91 -129.25
CA ASP A 405 83.48 -24.54 -127.89
C ASP A 405 82.76 -23.25 -127.41
N LEU A 406 82.58 -22.27 -128.30
CA LEU A 406 81.82 -21.05 -128.00
C LEU A 406 80.33 -21.33 -127.80
N GLU A 407 79.73 -22.24 -128.58
CA GLU A 407 78.33 -22.68 -128.43
C GLU A 407 78.12 -23.40 -127.09
N GLU A 408 79.05 -24.26 -126.67
CA GLU A 408 78.99 -24.95 -125.38
C GLU A 408 79.17 -23.99 -124.20
N GLN A 409 80.08 -23.01 -124.31
CA GLN A 409 80.17 -21.91 -123.34
C GLN A 409 78.89 -21.05 -123.30
N LEU A 410 78.26 -20.79 -124.44
CA LEU A 410 77.01 -20.03 -124.50
C LEU A 410 75.85 -20.83 -123.88
N ALA A 411 75.79 -22.14 -124.09
CA ALA A 411 74.79 -23.02 -123.48
C ALA A 411 74.97 -23.10 -121.97
N SER A 412 76.21 -23.26 -121.49
CA SER A 412 76.55 -23.29 -120.07
C SER A 412 76.23 -21.95 -119.38
N THR A 413 76.58 -20.82 -120.01
CA THR A 413 76.25 -19.48 -119.49
C THR A 413 74.75 -19.22 -119.49
N ASN A 414 74.01 -19.65 -120.51
CA ASN A 414 72.54 -19.53 -120.54
C ASN A 414 71.86 -20.38 -119.47
N LEU A 415 72.36 -21.60 -119.21
CA LEU A 415 71.84 -22.46 -118.13
C LEU A 415 72.08 -21.79 -116.76
N ALA A 416 73.30 -21.30 -116.51
CA ALA A 416 73.64 -20.58 -115.27
C ALA A 416 72.84 -19.28 -115.12
N HIS A 417 72.54 -18.59 -116.23
CA HIS A 417 71.70 -17.39 -116.21
C HIS A 417 70.25 -17.76 -115.88
N LYS A 418 69.72 -18.83 -116.46
CA LYS A 418 68.36 -19.33 -116.17
C LYS A 418 68.20 -19.73 -114.70
N GLU A 419 69.15 -20.49 -114.16
CA GLU A 419 69.16 -20.87 -112.73
C GLU A 419 69.21 -19.65 -111.81
N LYS A 420 70.06 -18.65 -112.13
CA LYS A 420 70.09 -17.39 -111.38
C LYS A 420 68.77 -16.62 -111.48
N THR A 421 68.13 -16.63 -112.64
CA THR A 421 66.86 -15.93 -112.86
C THR A 421 65.73 -16.58 -112.06
N GLU A 422 65.65 -17.91 -112.06
CA GLU A 422 64.70 -18.67 -111.24
C GLU A 422 64.97 -18.49 -109.73
N GLN A 423 66.24 -18.43 -109.32
CA GLN A 423 66.62 -18.14 -107.94
C GLN A 423 66.20 -16.72 -107.50
N PHE A 424 66.36 -15.71 -108.37
CA PHE A 424 65.88 -14.37 -108.11
C PHE A 424 64.36 -14.29 -108.06
N GLU A 425 63.65 -15.01 -108.94
CA GLU A 425 62.19 -15.05 -108.95
C GLU A 425 61.63 -15.71 -107.68
N ALA A 426 62.23 -16.82 -107.23
CA ALA A 426 61.88 -17.46 -105.96
C ALA A 426 62.11 -16.52 -104.77
N ARG A 427 63.24 -15.80 -104.76
CA ARG A 427 63.58 -14.85 -103.69
C ARG A 427 62.67 -13.63 -103.69
N LEU A 428 62.19 -13.18 -104.85
CA LEU A 428 61.18 -12.12 -104.96
C LEU A 428 59.84 -12.58 -104.39
N LYS A 429 59.37 -13.79 -104.73
CA LYS A 429 58.13 -14.36 -104.16
C LYS A 429 58.20 -14.53 -102.65
N GLU A 430 59.34 -14.99 -102.13
CA GLU A 430 59.57 -15.11 -100.69
C GLU A 430 59.54 -13.76 -99.97
N LEU A 431 60.25 -12.75 -100.49
CA LEU A 431 60.23 -11.39 -99.95
C LEU A 431 58.83 -10.78 -99.99
N GLN A 432 58.07 -11.01 -101.06
CA GLN A 432 56.70 -10.54 -101.18
C GLN A 432 55.78 -11.17 -100.12
N THR A 433 55.95 -12.47 -99.85
CA THR A 433 55.21 -13.17 -98.78
C THR A 433 55.60 -12.65 -97.39
N GLN A 434 56.89 -12.40 -97.14
CA GLN A 434 57.35 -11.83 -95.87
C GLN A 434 56.80 -10.42 -95.64
N ILE A 435 56.70 -9.60 -96.69
CA ILE A 435 56.09 -8.27 -96.64
C ILE A 435 54.60 -8.38 -96.29
N GLU A 436 53.84 -9.24 -96.94
CA GLU A 436 52.41 -9.46 -96.63
C GLU A 436 52.18 -9.95 -95.20
N VAL A 437 53.01 -10.88 -94.72
CA VAL A 437 52.95 -11.36 -93.32
C VAL A 437 53.31 -10.25 -92.34
N SER A 438 54.26 -9.38 -92.68
CA SER A 438 54.63 -8.22 -91.86
C SER A 438 53.46 -7.21 -91.79
N TYR A 439 52.84 -6.90 -92.93
CA TYR A 439 51.67 -6.03 -93.00
C TYR A 439 50.48 -6.61 -92.22
N SER A 440 50.19 -7.91 -92.33
CA SER A 440 49.08 -8.53 -91.59
C SER A 440 49.32 -8.53 -90.08
N LYS A 441 50.56 -8.80 -89.64
CA LYS A 441 50.96 -8.68 -88.22
C LYS A 441 50.85 -7.24 -87.72
N GLN A 442 51.25 -6.26 -88.54
CA GLN A 442 51.18 -4.85 -88.17
C GLN A 442 49.73 -4.34 -88.12
N LYS A 443 48.86 -4.80 -89.01
CA LYS A 443 47.41 -4.54 -88.96
C LYS A 443 46.81 -5.10 -87.68
N ARG A 444 47.06 -6.37 -87.37
CA ARG A 444 46.56 -7.03 -86.14
C ARG A 444 47.10 -6.37 -84.86
N LYS A 445 48.35 -5.89 -84.88
CA LYS A 445 48.93 -5.12 -83.76
C LYS A 445 48.17 -3.81 -83.53
N LYS A 446 47.81 -3.08 -84.58
CA LYS A 446 47.01 -1.85 -84.47
C LYS A 446 45.61 -2.12 -83.94
N GLU A 447 44.95 -3.18 -84.42
CA GLU A 447 43.62 -3.60 -83.94
C GLU A 447 43.64 -3.95 -82.44
N LEU A 448 44.60 -4.76 -82.01
CA LEU A 448 44.76 -5.10 -80.58
C LEU A 448 45.12 -3.88 -79.73
N GLN A 449 45.85 -2.90 -80.29
CA GLN A 449 46.19 -1.68 -79.57
C GLN A 449 44.94 -0.79 -79.33
N ILE A 450 44.04 -0.72 -80.32
CA ILE A 450 42.74 -0.04 -80.17
C ILE A 450 41.89 -0.75 -79.10
N GLU A 451 41.81 -2.08 -79.12
CA GLU A 451 41.06 -2.86 -78.14
C GLU A 451 41.59 -2.65 -76.71
N VAL A 452 42.92 -2.61 -76.54
CA VAL A 452 43.55 -2.32 -75.25
C VAL A 452 43.24 -0.90 -74.77
N GLU A 453 43.24 0.10 -75.67
CA GLU A 453 42.87 1.47 -75.31
C GLU A 453 41.38 1.58 -74.93
N GLU A 454 40.50 0.87 -75.62
CA GLU A 454 39.08 0.82 -75.30
C GLU A 454 38.81 0.13 -73.95
N LEU A 455 39.48 -0.99 -73.67
CA LEU A 455 39.41 -1.67 -72.38
C LEU A 455 39.96 -0.81 -71.24
N ARG A 456 41.05 -0.07 -71.47
CA ARG A 456 41.57 0.89 -70.49
C ARG A 456 40.57 2.01 -70.20
N LYS A 457 39.87 2.50 -71.23
CA LYS A 457 38.81 3.51 -71.07
C LYS A 457 37.65 2.95 -70.24
N LYS A 458 37.16 1.76 -70.58
CA LYS A 458 36.10 1.07 -69.81
C LYS A 458 36.50 0.82 -68.36
N LEU A 459 37.76 0.45 -68.10
CA LEU A 459 38.26 0.26 -66.74
C LEU A 459 38.22 1.58 -65.94
N ALA A 460 38.64 2.70 -66.55
CA ALA A 460 38.57 4.01 -65.92
C ALA A 460 37.10 4.45 -65.65
N GLU A 461 36.18 4.15 -66.56
CA GLU A 461 34.74 4.38 -66.36
C GLU A 461 34.21 3.56 -65.18
N VAL A 462 34.60 2.29 -65.04
CA VAL A 462 34.23 1.45 -63.89
C VAL A 462 34.82 1.99 -62.58
N ASP A 463 36.06 2.46 -62.58
CA ASP A 463 36.69 3.02 -61.38
C ASP A 463 35.99 4.31 -60.93
N THR A 464 35.58 5.18 -61.86
CA THR A 464 34.79 6.38 -61.54
C THR A 464 33.41 6.05 -60.99
N VAL A 465 32.71 5.08 -61.57
CA VAL A 465 31.41 4.58 -61.04
C VAL A 465 31.60 4.02 -59.63
N LYS A 466 32.66 3.25 -59.39
CA LYS A 466 32.97 2.68 -58.08
C LYS A 466 33.24 3.77 -57.04
N GLU A 467 34.01 4.81 -57.38
CA GLU A 467 34.24 5.95 -56.48
C GLU A 467 32.92 6.64 -56.13
N ASN A 468 32.09 6.95 -57.12
CA ASN A 468 30.77 7.56 -56.91
C ASN A 468 29.89 6.72 -55.98
N LEU A 469 29.80 5.41 -56.23
CA LEU A 469 29.02 4.49 -55.41
C LEU A 469 29.53 4.45 -53.95
N THR A 470 30.85 4.46 -53.76
CA THR A 470 31.43 4.49 -52.40
C THR A 470 31.13 5.79 -51.67
N GLU A 471 31.07 6.92 -52.38
CA GLU A 471 30.72 8.20 -51.77
C GLU A 471 29.23 8.27 -51.43
N GLU A 472 28.34 7.77 -52.31
CA GLU A 472 26.92 7.60 -51.99
C GLU A 472 26.69 6.70 -50.78
N MET A 473 27.43 5.59 -50.66
CA MET A 473 27.39 4.75 -49.46
C MET A 473 27.84 5.50 -48.19
N ARG A 474 28.86 6.36 -48.29
CA ARG A 474 29.28 7.18 -47.14
C ARG A 474 28.24 8.22 -46.76
N THR A 475 27.64 8.91 -47.73
CA THR A 475 26.65 9.96 -47.47
C THR A 475 25.38 9.34 -46.89
N THR A 476 24.86 8.27 -47.48
CA THR A 476 23.70 7.52 -46.94
C THR A 476 23.97 6.97 -45.55
N SER A 477 25.17 6.42 -45.28
CA SER A 477 25.54 5.96 -43.94
C SER A 477 25.57 7.09 -42.90
N LYS A 478 25.99 8.30 -43.29
CA LYS A 478 25.97 9.49 -42.41
C LYS A 478 24.53 9.93 -42.13
N GLU A 479 23.68 10.00 -43.15
CA GLU A 479 22.26 10.36 -42.98
C GLU A 479 21.53 9.34 -42.10
N LEU A 480 21.77 8.04 -42.31
CA LEU A 480 21.18 6.98 -41.50
C LEU A 480 21.62 7.07 -40.02
N SER A 481 22.85 7.52 -39.76
CA SER A 481 23.33 7.79 -38.40
C SER A 481 22.62 8.99 -37.76
N LYS A 482 22.36 10.06 -38.52
CA LYS A 482 21.57 11.21 -38.05
C LYS A 482 20.13 10.81 -37.72
N VAL A 483 19.49 10.03 -38.59
CA VAL A 483 18.12 9.53 -38.37
C VAL A 483 18.06 8.65 -37.11
N ARG A 484 19.03 7.74 -36.90
CA ARG A 484 19.11 6.94 -35.67
C ARG A 484 19.20 7.80 -34.42
N TYR A 485 20.02 8.85 -34.44
CA TYR A 485 20.16 9.76 -33.30
C TYR A 485 18.85 10.53 -33.04
N GLN A 486 18.19 11.03 -34.08
CA GLN A 486 16.89 11.69 -33.95
C GLN A 486 15.81 10.76 -33.39
N LEU A 487 15.78 9.50 -33.85
CA LEU A 487 14.86 8.48 -33.33
C LEU A 487 15.10 8.24 -31.83
N GLN A 488 16.36 8.11 -31.41
CA GLN A 488 16.71 7.93 -30.01
C GLN A 488 16.31 9.13 -29.14
N LEU A 489 16.45 10.36 -29.65
CA LEU A 489 15.95 11.56 -28.98
C LEU A 489 14.42 11.52 -28.83
N LYS A 490 13.71 11.16 -29.90
CA LYS A 490 12.24 11.05 -29.89
C LYS A 490 11.73 9.96 -28.95
N ASP A 491 12.40 8.82 -28.89
CA ASP A 491 12.11 7.76 -27.91
C ASP A 491 12.27 8.27 -26.47
N SER A 492 13.32 9.07 -26.21
CA SER A 492 13.55 9.66 -24.90
C SER A 492 12.52 10.73 -24.52
N GLU A 493 12.01 11.49 -25.49
CA GLU A 493 10.92 12.45 -25.30
C GLU A 493 9.60 11.73 -25.00
N LEU A 494 9.27 10.69 -25.79
CA LEU A 494 8.09 9.87 -25.60
C LEU A 494 8.07 9.20 -24.22
N GLU A 495 9.21 8.71 -23.74
CA GLU A 495 9.34 8.11 -22.42
C GLU A 495 9.10 9.12 -21.28
N LYS A 496 9.55 10.37 -21.45
CA LYS A 496 9.26 11.46 -20.49
C LYS A 496 7.77 11.80 -20.49
N GLU A 497 7.16 11.86 -21.67
CA GLU A 497 5.74 12.16 -21.83
C GLU A 497 4.85 11.07 -21.22
N LYS A 498 5.21 9.78 -21.42
CA LYS A 498 4.54 8.65 -20.73
C LYS A 498 4.60 8.78 -19.22
N LYS A 499 5.77 9.09 -18.65
CA LYS A 499 5.91 9.29 -17.20
C LYS A 499 5.09 10.47 -16.68
N LEU A 500 4.99 11.54 -17.47
CA LEU A 500 4.14 12.68 -17.13
C LEU A 500 2.66 12.28 -17.13
N ALA A 501 2.22 11.57 -18.17
CA ALA A 501 0.85 11.08 -18.30
C ALA A 501 0.48 10.10 -17.16
N GLU A 502 1.39 9.17 -16.82
CA GLU A 502 1.23 8.26 -15.68
C GLU A 502 1.11 9.05 -14.37
N GLY A 503 1.98 10.04 -14.13
CA GLY A 503 1.92 10.88 -12.93
C GLY A 503 0.64 11.71 -12.82
N LEU A 504 0.13 12.25 -13.94
CA LEU A 504 -1.14 12.96 -13.99
C LEU A 504 -2.32 12.02 -13.73
N ASN A 505 -2.29 10.80 -14.28
CA ASN A 505 -3.32 9.80 -14.05
C ASN A 505 -3.37 9.34 -12.58
N GLU A 506 -2.21 9.13 -11.95
CA GLU A 506 -2.12 8.86 -10.51
C GLU A 506 -2.65 10.02 -9.65
N GLN A 507 -2.43 11.26 -10.08
CA GLN A 507 -2.96 12.44 -9.38
C GLN A 507 -4.49 12.53 -9.52
N LEU A 508 -5.03 12.26 -10.71
CA LEU A 508 -6.47 12.22 -10.96
C LEU A 508 -7.15 11.12 -10.14
N GLN A 509 -6.55 9.91 -10.10
CA GLN A 509 -7.05 8.80 -9.31
C GLN A 509 -7.12 9.14 -7.81
N ARG A 510 -6.07 9.75 -7.25
CA ARG A 510 -6.05 10.24 -5.87
C ARG A 510 -7.12 11.30 -5.62
N MET A 511 -7.35 12.20 -6.57
CA MET A 511 -8.40 13.22 -6.46
C MET A 511 -9.80 12.59 -6.45
N MET A 512 -10.06 11.57 -7.28
CA MET A 512 -11.32 10.84 -7.29
C MET A 512 -11.56 10.07 -5.98
N GLU A 513 -10.52 9.42 -5.45
CA GLU A 513 -10.59 8.72 -4.15
C GLU A 513 -10.89 9.68 -3.01
N ASN A 514 -10.22 10.84 -2.98
CA ASN A 514 -10.49 11.89 -1.99
C ASN A 514 -11.92 12.44 -2.13
N HIS A 515 -12.39 12.74 -3.34
CA HIS A 515 -13.76 13.19 -3.55
C HIS A 515 -14.77 12.11 -3.10
N HIS A 516 -14.49 10.83 -3.35
CA HIS A 516 -15.37 9.77 -2.89
C HIS A 516 -15.42 9.70 -1.36
N ALA A 517 -14.26 9.79 -0.70
CA ALA A 517 -14.18 9.84 0.76
C ALA A 517 -14.90 11.06 1.36
N GLU A 518 -14.74 12.25 0.75
CA GLU A 518 -15.45 13.47 1.15
C GLU A 518 -16.97 13.32 1.00
N LYS A 519 -17.42 12.67 -0.07
CA LYS A 519 -18.85 12.41 -0.31
C LYS A 519 -19.45 11.46 0.74
N GLU A 520 -18.74 10.39 1.10
CA GLU A 520 -19.21 9.49 2.16
C GLU A 520 -19.17 10.15 3.54
N LEU A 521 -18.14 10.97 3.82
CA LEU A 521 -18.09 11.77 5.05
C LEU A 521 -19.27 12.76 5.11
N ALA A 522 -19.62 13.41 4.01
CA ALA A 522 -20.76 14.32 3.94
C ALA A 522 -22.10 13.62 4.18
N LYS A 523 -22.29 12.40 3.67
CA LYS A 523 -23.49 11.61 3.99
C LYS A 523 -23.56 11.25 5.48
N HIS A 524 -22.43 10.84 6.05
CA HIS A 524 -22.39 10.44 7.45
C HIS A 524 -22.69 11.63 8.38
N THR A 525 -22.13 12.80 8.07
CA THR A 525 -22.43 14.03 8.82
C THR A 525 -23.89 14.48 8.64
N GLU A 526 -24.48 14.31 7.46
CA GLU A 526 -25.91 14.58 7.23
C GLU A 526 -26.81 13.64 8.07
N GLU A 527 -26.45 12.35 8.14
CA GLU A 527 -27.16 11.36 8.94
C GLU A 527 -27.04 11.64 10.46
N ASP A 528 -25.84 12.00 10.94
CA ASP A 528 -25.63 12.40 12.33
C ASP A 528 -26.42 13.67 12.69
N LEU A 529 -26.47 14.64 11.78
CA LEU A 529 -27.23 15.88 11.97
C LEU A 529 -28.74 15.59 12.02
N LYS A 530 -29.23 14.66 11.19
CA LYS A 530 -30.61 14.17 11.23
C LYS A 530 -30.91 13.45 12.55
N ASN A 531 -30.01 12.58 13.02
CA ASN A 531 -30.17 11.89 14.30
C ASN A 531 -30.18 12.87 15.48
N THR A 532 -29.29 13.85 15.47
CA THR A 532 -29.22 14.90 16.49
C THR A 532 -30.50 15.74 16.50
N LYS A 533 -31.05 16.07 15.32
CA LYS A 533 -32.32 16.78 15.20
C LYS A 533 -33.49 15.98 15.77
N ASN A 534 -33.59 14.69 15.45
CA ASN A 534 -34.62 13.81 16.01
C ASN A 534 -34.52 13.70 17.54
N LEU A 535 -33.29 13.63 18.08
CA LEU A 535 -33.05 13.58 19.52
C LEU A 535 -33.45 14.90 20.20
N TYR A 536 -33.15 16.04 19.56
CA TYR A 536 -33.57 17.36 20.04
C TYR A 536 -35.10 17.49 20.07
N GLU A 537 -35.78 17.11 18.99
CA GLU A 537 -37.25 17.12 18.90
C GLU A 537 -37.87 16.20 19.98
N SER A 538 -37.33 15.01 20.19
CA SER A 538 -37.78 14.09 21.24
C SER A 538 -37.56 14.67 22.65
N SER A 539 -36.41 15.30 22.88
CA SER A 539 -36.11 15.95 24.16
C SER A 539 -37.01 17.15 24.41
N GLN A 540 -37.36 17.91 23.37
CA GLN A 540 -38.29 19.04 23.45
C GLN A 540 -39.70 18.56 23.82
N MET A 541 -40.17 17.47 23.22
CA MET A 541 -41.45 16.85 23.57
C MET A 541 -41.46 16.34 25.03
N ALA A 542 -40.39 15.69 25.47
CA ALA A 542 -40.26 15.24 26.86
C ALA A 542 -40.24 16.41 27.86
N LEU A 543 -39.56 17.52 27.53
CA LEU A 543 -39.58 18.73 28.35
C LEU A 543 -40.99 19.35 28.44
N GLN A 544 -41.75 19.31 27.35
CA GLN A 544 -43.13 19.78 27.35
C GLN A 544 -44.02 18.91 28.24
N GLN A 545 -43.89 17.58 28.16
CA GLN A 545 -44.60 16.64 29.04
C GLN A 545 -44.26 16.86 30.51
N LEU A 546 -42.97 16.98 30.86
CA LEU A 546 -42.54 17.25 32.23
C LEU A 546 -43.06 18.58 32.76
N LYS A 547 -43.22 19.58 31.88
CA LYS A 547 -43.82 20.87 32.25
C LYS A 547 -45.31 20.72 32.56
N GLU A 548 -46.05 19.96 31.76
CA GLU A 548 -47.46 19.65 31.99
C GLU A 548 -47.64 18.88 33.31
N GLU A 549 -46.82 17.84 33.55
CA GLU A 549 -46.84 17.07 34.81
C GLU A 549 -46.52 17.95 36.03
N LYS A 550 -45.55 18.87 35.89
CA LYS A 550 -45.22 19.83 36.95
C LYS A 550 -46.41 20.74 37.25
N ASP A 551 -47.06 21.29 36.23
CA ASP A 551 -48.19 22.19 36.40
C ASP A 551 -49.39 21.44 37.04
N GLU A 552 -49.64 20.18 36.66
CA GLU A 552 -50.64 19.33 37.31
C GLU A 552 -50.31 19.03 38.79
N LEU A 553 -49.05 18.74 39.09
CA LEU A 553 -48.61 18.48 40.47
C LEU A 553 -48.71 19.74 41.34
N GLU A 554 -48.40 20.90 40.79
CA GLU A 554 -48.56 22.19 41.47
C GLU A 554 -50.04 22.47 41.76
N GLU A 555 -50.94 22.20 40.81
CA GLU A 555 -52.39 22.34 41.05
C GLU A 555 -52.87 21.40 42.16
N LYS A 556 -52.46 20.12 42.13
CA LYS A 556 -52.78 19.14 43.19
C LYS A 556 -52.23 19.59 44.55
N TYR A 557 -51.01 20.13 44.58
CA TYR A 557 -50.40 20.66 45.80
C TYR A 557 -51.19 21.84 46.35
N GLN A 558 -51.59 22.79 45.50
CA GLN A 558 -52.39 23.94 45.92
C GLN A 558 -53.79 23.53 46.42
N GLN A 559 -54.43 22.56 45.75
CA GLN A 559 -55.70 22.00 46.20
C GLN A 559 -55.56 21.35 47.59
N LEU A 560 -54.56 20.47 47.77
CA LEU A 560 -54.32 19.79 49.04
C LEU A 560 -53.97 20.78 50.17
N SER A 561 -53.19 21.81 49.86
CA SER A 561 -52.86 22.89 50.79
C SER A 561 -54.10 23.67 51.22
N SER A 562 -55.01 23.97 50.28
CA SER A 562 -56.29 24.63 50.58
C SER A 562 -57.19 23.74 51.44
N GLU A 563 -57.29 22.45 51.13
CA GLU A 563 -58.04 21.48 51.95
C GLU A 563 -57.48 21.37 53.36
N TYR A 564 -56.15 21.34 53.50
CA TYR A 564 -55.50 21.31 54.79
C TYR A 564 -55.80 22.56 55.64
N GLU A 565 -55.74 23.76 55.05
CA GLU A 565 -56.09 24.99 55.79
C GLU A 565 -57.58 25.02 56.14
N LYS A 566 -58.49 24.57 55.26
CA LYS A 566 -59.91 24.42 55.60
C LYS A 566 -60.12 23.45 56.76
N PHE A 567 -59.50 22.27 56.70
CA PHE A 567 -59.59 21.27 57.76
C PHE A 567 -59.08 21.81 59.09
N LYS A 568 -57.96 22.54 59.07
CA LYS A 568 -57.38 23.21 60.23
C LYS A 568 -58.32 24.28 60.80
N ASP A 569 -58.95 25.08 59.94
CA ASP A 569 -59.93 26.09 60.33
C ASP A 569 -61.25 25.50 60.85
N GLU A 570 -61.66 24.31 60.40
CA GLU A 570 -62.83 23.60 60.91
C GLU A 570 -62.57 22.92 62.26
N GLN A 571 -61.41 22.26 62.41
CA GLN A 571 -61.08 21.51 63.62
C GLN A 571 -60.68 22.42 64.78
N ARG A 572 -60.00 23.54 64.51
CA ARG A 572 -59.46 24.39 65.58
C ARG A 572 -60.53 25.04 66.47
N PRO A 573 -61.64 25.59 65.95
CA PRO A 573 -62.76 26.05 66.76
C PRO A 573 -63.45 24.89 67.48
N SER A 574 -63.73 23.78 66.80
CA SER A 574 -64.43 22.63 67.40
C SER A 574 -63.65 22.04 68.59
N ILE A 575 -62.35 21.80 68.43
CA ILE A 575 -61.48 21.30 69.49
C ILE A 575 -61.37 22.32 70.62
N ARG A 576 -61.21 23.61 70.30
CA ARG A 576 -61.13 24.67 71.32
C ARG A 576 -62.43 24.78 72.12
N THR A 577 -63.58 24.79 71.46
CA THR A 577 -64.89 24.87 72.10
C THR A 577 -65.19 23.64 72.94
N GLU A 578 -64.85 22.43 72.47
CA GLU A 578 -65.03 21.21 73.26
C GLU A 578 -64.07 21.18 74.47
N LEU A 579 -62.82 21.62 74.31
CA LEU A 579 -61.87 21.75 75.44
C LEU A 579 -62.34 22.78 76.46
N GLU A 580 -62.81 23.95 76.03
CA GLU A 580 -63.37 24.98 76.91
C GLU A 580 -64.64 24.46 77.61
N ARG A 581 -65.52 23.76 76.89
CA ARG A 581 -66.71 23.11 77.46
C ARG A 581 -66.34 22.06 78.52
N ARG A 582 -65.36 21.19 78.23
CA ARG A 582 -64.88 20.17 79.17
C ARG A 582 -64.21 20.80 80.38
N TYR A 583 -63.44 21.87 80.19
CA TYR A 583 -62.81 22.59 81.29
C TYR A 583 -63.87 23.19 82.22
N GLU A 584 -64.89 23.85 81.68
CA GLU A 584 -65.98 24.43 82.48
C GLU A 584 -66.83 23.35 83.16
N GLU A 585 -67.08 22.22 82.48
CA GLU A 585 -67.76 21.06 83.06
C GLU A 585 -66.97 20.45 84.23
N ILE A 586 -65.64 20.31 84.09
CA ILE A 586 -64.77 19.86 85.19
C ILE A 586 -64.79 20.86 86.34
N ARG A 587 -64.71 22.16 86.05
CA ARG A 587 -64.76 23.22 87.06
C ARG A 587 -66.09 23.18 87.83
N TYR A 588 -67.21 23.03 87.13
CA TYR A 588 -68.53 22.91 87.74
C TYR A 588 -68.66 21.65 88.61
N ARG A 589 -68.22 20.49 88.11
CA ARG A 589 -68.21 19.24 88.88
C ARG A 589 -67.35 19.34 90.13
N LEU A 590 -66.19 20.00 90.02
CA LEU A 590 -65.30 20.24 91.16
C LEU A 590 -65.96 21.14 92.20
N ASN A 591 -66.57 22.25 91.80
CA ASN A 591 -67.30 23.12 92.72
C ASN A 591 -68.45 22.37 93.41
N THR A 592 -69.24 21.60 92.65
CA THR A 592 -70.33 20.77 93.22
C THR A 592 -69.80 19.74 94.22
N ALA A 593 -68.63 19.14 93.94
CA ALA A 593 -68.00 18.20 94.85
C ALA A 593 -67.50 18.88 96.13
N LEU A 594 -66.93 20.09 96.02
CA LEU A 594 -66.50 20.89 97.16
C LEU A 594 -67.69 21.30 98.03
N ASP A 595 -68.81 21.72 97.42
CA ASP A 595 -70.04 22.05 98.14
C ASP A 595 -70.59 20.82 98.89
N LYS A 596 -70.60 19.64 98.25
CA LYS A 596 -70.99 18.38 98.91
C LYS A 596 -70.04 17.99 100.03
N ILE A 597 -68.73 18.18 99.87
CA ILE A 597 -67.76 17.96 100.96
C ILE A 597 -68.09 18.87 102.13
N HIS A 598 -68.40 20.15 101.88
CA HIS A 598 -68.78 21.08 102.93
C HIS A 598 -70.09 20.68 103.63
N GLU A 599 -71.09 20.20 102.88
CA GLU A 599 -72.31 19.61 103.45
C GLU A 599 -72.01 18.38 104.31
N TYR A 600 -71.16 17.46 103.83
CA TYR A 600 -70.75 16.29 104.62
C TYR A 600 -69.94 16.67 105.85
N GLU A 601 -69.09 17.70 105.79
CA GLU A 601 -68.37 18.23 106.95
C GLU A 601 -69.36 18.77 107.98
N LEU A 602 -70.37 19.54 107.57
CA LEU A 602 -71.45 20.02 108.44
C LEU A 602 -72.25 18.87 109.08
N VAL A 603 -72.57 17.83 108.31
CA VAL A 603 -73.26 16.63 108.79
C VAL A 603 -72.38 15.83 109.75
N LEU A 604 -71.09 15.66 109.46
CA LEU A 604 -70.13 15.00 110.35
C LEU A 604 -69.91 15.79 111.64
N GLU A 605 -69.93 17.12 111.58
CA GLU A 605 -69.76 18.00 112.73
C GLU A 605 -71.03 18.04 113.62
N SER A 606 -72.20 17.81 113.03
CA SER A 606 -73.45 17.59 113.76
C SER A 606 -73.58 16.16 114.30
N ALA A 607 -73.12 15.15 113.58
CA ALA A 607 -73.01 13.76 114.05
C ALA A 607 -71.97 13.60 115.17
N LYS A 608 -70.87 14.35 115.18
CA LYS A 608 -69.94 14.42 116.32
C LYS A 608 -70.57 14.98 117.60
N LYS A 609 -71.71 15.66 117.51
CA LYS A 609 -72.43 16.26 118.65
C LYS A 609 -73.63 15.42 119.12
N GLY A 610 -73.95 14.30 118.47
CA GLY A 610 -75.02 13.40 118.88
C GLY A 610 -74.68 11.94 118.59
N ASP A 611 -74.73 11.09 119.62
CA ASP A 611 -74.65 9.63 119.47
C ASP A 611 -75.90 9.12 118.74
N ASP A 612 -75.89 9.16 117.41
CA ASP A 612 -76.99 8.71 116.57
C ASP A 612 -76.56 7.47 115.76
N SER A 613 -76.85 6.28 116.30
CA SER A 613 -76.42 5.00 115.71
C SER A 613 -77.02 4.73 114.33
N THR A 614 -78.10 5.45 113.98
CA THR A 614 -78.77 5.41 112.68
C THR A 614 -77.92 5.98 111.53
N PHE A 615 -77.01 6.92 111.83
CA PHE A 615 -76.11 7.50 110.83
C PHE A 615 -74.99 6.52 110.42
N ILE A 616 -74.53 5.70 111.36
CA ILE A 616 -73.46 4.71 111.14
C ILE A 616 -73.96 3.58 110.23
N GLU A 617 -75.21 3.13 110.38
CA GLU A 617 -75.81 2.11 109.51
C GLU A 617 -75.98 2.60 108.07
N ASN A 618 -76.42 3.85 107.86
CA ASN A 618 -76.54 4.44 106.53
C ASN A 618 -75.18 4.57 105.83
N LEU A 619 -74.14 5.01 106.55
CA LEU A 619 -72.77 5.07 106.05
C LEU A 619 -72.22 3.69 105.69
N GLN A 620 -72.56 2.65 106.47
CA GLN A 620 -72.20 1.27 106.14
C GLN A 620 -72.89 0.79 104.86
N GLN A 621 -74.15 1.16 104.66
CA GLN A 621 -74.91 0.79 103.46
C GLN A 621 -74.37 1.51 102.21
N ASP A 622 -74.04 2.80 102.31
CA ASP A 622 -73.40 3.56 101.22
C ASP A 622 -72.00 3.01 100.88
N LEU A 623 -71.25 2.56 101.89
CA LEU A 623 -69.93 1.94 101.68
C LEU A 623 -70.03 0.58 100.98
N VAL A 624 -71.11 -0.17 101.21
CA VAL A 624 -71.39 -1.41 100.45
C VAL A 624 -71.75 -1.07 99.00
N GLN A 625 -72.62 -0.09 98.76
CA GLN A 625 -72.97 0.34 97.40
C GLN A 625 -71.76 0.86 96.61
N LEU A 626 -70.86 1.61 97.26
CA LEU A 626 -69.61 2.07 96.65
C LEU A 626 -68.67 0.91 96.28
N LYS A 627 -68.59 -0.13 97.12
CA LYS A 627 -67.80 -1.34 96.81
C LYS A 627 -68.39 -2.10 95.61
N GLU A 628 -69.71 -2.21 95.53
CA GLU A 628 -70.39 -2.85 94.39
C GLU A 628 -70.19 -2.06 93.09
N TYR A 629 -70.28 -0.73 93.14
CA TYR A 629 -70.01 0.14 91.99
C TYR A 629 -68.56 0.03 91.52
N ASN A 630 -67.60 -0.01 92.46
CA ASN A 630 -66.19 -0.15 92.11
C ASN A 630 -65.88 -1.53 91.49
N ALA A 631 -66.47 -2.61 92.03
CA ALA A 631 -66.38 -3.94 91.43
C ALA A 631 -67.00 -4.00 90.02
N HIS A 632 -68.02 -3.18 89.75
CA HIS A 632 -68.59 -3.03 88.41
C HIS A 632 -67.64 -2.34 87.43
N LEU A 633 -66.95 -1.28 87.88
CA LEU A 633 -65.94 -0.58 87.09
C LEU A 633 -64.74 -1.49 86.80
N GLU A 634 -64.26 -2.24 87.78
CA GLU A 634 -63.17 -3.20 87.58
C GLU A 634 -63.53 -4.26 86.53
N ARG A 635 -64.76 -4.80 86.57
CA ARG A 635 -65.24 -5.73 85.54
C ARG A 635 -65.30 -5.09 84.15
N GLN A 636 -65.70 -3.82 84.06
CA GLN A 636 -65.72 -3.09 82.78
C GLN A 636 -64.30 -2.86 82.24
N PHE A 637 -63.35 -2.45 83.09
CA PHE A 637 -61.95 -2.27 82.67
C PHE A 637 -61.30 -3.58 82.27
N GLN A 638 -61.58 -4.68 82.97
CA GLN A 638 -61.10 -6.00 82.58
C GLN A 638 -61.64 -6.40 81.20
N THR A 639 -62.95 -6.23 80.98
CA THR A 639 -63.56 -6.52 79.68
C THR A 639 -62.96 -5.66 78.56
N GLN A 640 -62.71 -4.37 78.81
CA GLN A 640 -62.06 -3.49 77.84
C GLN A 640 -60.62 -3.93 77.54
N THR A 641 -59.88 -4.36 78.57
CA THR A 641 -58.52 -4.88 78.42
C THR A 641 -58.51 -6.14 77.56
N ASP A 642 -59.43 -7.08 77.82
CA ASP A 642 -59.56 -8.32 77.05
C ASP A 642 -59.89 -8.04 75.56
N ILE A 643 -60.76 -7.05 75.29
CA ILE A 643 -61.08 -6.60 73.92
C ILE A 643 -59.84 -6.00 73.25
N ILE A 644 -59.09 -5.15 73.94
CA ILE A 644 -57.86 -4.54 73.40
C ILE A 644 -56.82 -5.61 73.08
N GLU A 645 -56.64 -6.61 73.94
CA GLU A 645 -55.72 -7.72 73.68
C GLU A 645 -56.17 -8.60 72.51
N ALA A 646 -57.48 -8.84 72.35
CA ALA A 646 -58.01 -9.56 71.19
C ALA A 646 -57.77 -8.79 69.88
N LEU A 647 -57.96 -7.46 69.89
CA LEU A 647 -57.69 -6.61 68.72
C LEU A 647 -56.19 -6.55 68.39
N LYS A 648 -55.32 -6.47 69.41
CA LYS A 648 -53.86 -6.52 69.20
C LYS A 648 -53.41 -7.83 68.55
N ARG A 649 -53.95 -8.97 69.00
CA ARG A 649 -53.66 -10.28 68.38
C ARG A 649 -54.07 -10.31 66.91
N LYS A 650 -55.28 -9.86 66.58
CA LYS A 650 -55.74 -9.76 65.17
C LYS A 650 -54.84 -8.87 64.31
N LEU A 651 -54.36 -7.75 64.84
CA LEU A 651 -53.48 -6.84 64.10
C LEU A 651 -52.11 -7.48 63.81
N ILE A 652 -51.55 -8.21 64.78
CA ILE A 652 -50.28 -8.94 64.59
C ILE A 652 -50.44 -10.04 63.54
N GLU A 653 -51.54 -10.78 63.58
CA GLU A 653 -51.86 -11.83 62.60
C GLU A 653 -52.01 -11.24 61.18
N GLN A 654 -52.73 -10.13 61.03
CA GLN A 654 -52.87 -9.43 59.73
C GLN A 654 -51.52 -8.95 59.19
N LYS A 655 -50.66 -8.39 60.05
CA LYS A 655 -49.31 -7.96 59.65
C LYS A 655 -48.47 -9.14 59.18
N SER A 656 -48.50 -10.25 59.91
CA SER A 656 -47.74 -11.46 59.53
C SER A 656 -48.18 -12.03 58.17
N PHE A 657 -49.47 -11.92 57.84
CA PHE A 657 -49.99 -12.30 56.53
C PHE A 657 -49.53 -11.36 55.41
N ALA A 658 -49.59 -10.05 55.64
CA ALA A 658 -49.12 -9.06 54.67
C ALA A 658 -47.63 -9.23 54.34
N ASP A 659 -46.80 -9.48 55.36
CA ASP A 659 -45.37 -9.76 55.18
C ASP A 659 -45.12 -11.05 54.39
N LEU A 660 -45.96 -12.09 54.57
CA LEU A 660 -45.90 -13.32 53.79
C LEU A 660 -46.27 -13.05 52.31
N VAL A 661 -47.36 -12.34 52.04
CA VAL A 661 -47.79 -12.03 50.67
C VAL A 661 -46.72 -11.22 49.94
N HIS A 662 -46.09 -10.25 50.61
CA HIS A 662 -44.99 -9.49 50.02
C HIS A 662 -43.80 -10.38 49.66
N LYS A 663 -43.39 -11.29 50.54
CA LYS A 663 -42.31 -12.25 50.24
C LYS A 663 -42.66 -13.16 49.07
N LEU A 664 -43.89 -13.66 49.02
CA LEU A 664 -44.32 -14.52 47.91
C LEU A 664 -44.41 -13.77 46.57
N SER A 665 -44.66 -12.45 46.59
CA SER A 665 -44.69 -11.63 45.36
C SER A 665 -43.31 -11.42 44.70
N GLU A 666 -42.22 -11.68 45.42
CA GLU A 666 -40.84 -11.59 44.90
C GLU A 666 -40.38 -12.88 44.20
N HIS A 667 -41.17 -13.95 44.28
CA HIS A 667 -40.88 -15.22 43.64
C HIS A 667 -41.59 -15.35 42.29
N ASP A 668 -40.88 -15.80 41.26
CA ASP A 668 -41.46 -16.05 39.92
C ASP A 668 -42.06 -17.46 39.78
N ASP A 669 -41.73 -18.36 40.71
CA ASP A 669 -42.18 -19.75 40.70
C ASP A 669 -43.55 -19.90 41.39
N VAL A 670 -44.54 -20.30 40.59
CA VAL A 670 -45.92 -20.49 41.01
C VAL A 670 -46.03 -21.58 42.06
N GLU A 671 -45.24 -22.66 41.99
CA GLU A 671 -45.32 -23.77 42.94
C GLU A 671 -44.90 -23.32 44.35
N VAL A 672 -43.88 -22.47 44.45
CA VAL A 672 -43.41 -21.88 45.71
C VAL A 672 -44.46 -20.94 46.31
N ILE A 673 -45.17 -20.18 45.47
CA ILE A 673 -46.27 -19.31 45.91
C ILE A 673 -47.46 -20.14 46.41
N GLU A 674 -47.85 -21.19 45.69
CA GLU A 674 -48.95 -22.07 46.07
C GLU A 674 -48.64 -22.84 47.38
N ASP A 675 -47.42 -23.33 47.55
CA ASP A 675 -46.99 -24.00 48.79
C ASP A 675 -46.90 -23.04 49.98
N GLY A 676 -46.40 -21.81 49.76
CA GLY A 676 -46.35 -20.78 50.78
C GLY A 676 -47.73 -20.39 51.31
N LEU A 677 -48.70 -20.20 50.40
CA LEU A 677 -50.09 -19.92 50.76
C LEU A 677 -50.76 -21.14 51.42
N SER A 678 -50.53 -22.35 50.91
CA SER A 678 -51.07 -23.60 51.47
C SER A 678 -50.57 -23.87 52.88
N ASN A 679 -49.31 -23.58 53.18
CA ASN A 679 -48.74 -23.71 54.51
C ASN A 679 -49.32 -22.68 55.49
N TYR A 680 -49.55 -21.45 55.04
CA TYR A 680 -50.21 -20.43 55.86
C TYR A 680 -51.66 -20.83 56.20
N ILE A 681 -52.44 -21.30 55.21
CA ILE A 681 -53.82 -21.76 55.40
C ILE A 681 -53.92 -22.87 56.45
N LYS A 682 -52.94 -23.78 56.51
CA LYS A 682 -52.88 -24.85 57.52
C LYS A 682 -52.53 -24.35 58.93
N SER A 683 -51.87 -23.19 59.02
CA SER A 683 -51.36 -22.63 60.28
C SER A 683 -52.33 -21.68 60.99
N VAL A 684 -53.40 -21.25 60.32
CA VAL A 684 -54.38 -20.28 60.85
C VAL A 684 -55.79 -20.85 60.90
N ASP A 685 -56.68 -20.20 61.64
CA ASP A 685 -58.09 -20.59 61.68
C ASP A 685 -58.79 -20.31 60.34
N ARG A 686 -59.93 -20.99 60.13
CA ARG A 686 -60.64 -20.97 58.85
C ARG A 686 -61.11 -19.57 58.45
N GLU A 687 -61.41 -18.71 59.40
CA GLU A 687 -61.87 -17.34 59.15
C GLU A 687 -60.73 -16.46 58.63
N THR A 688 -59.52 -16.60 59.19
CA THR A 688 -58.31 -15.86 58.80
C THR A 688 -57.69 -16.40 57.51
N GLY A 689 -57.79 -17.71 57.25
CA GLY A 689 -57.25 -18.36 56.05
C GLY A 689 -58.01 -18.12 54.75
N ARG A 690 -59.25 -17.62 54.79
CA ARG A 690 -60.11 -17.43 53.59
C ARG A 690 -59.50 -16.55 52.50
N LEU A 691 -58.78 -15.51 52.90
CA LEU A 691 -58.13 -14.61 51.93
C LEU A 691 -56.94 -15.30 51.25
N ALA A 692 -56.13 -16.05 52.02
CA ALA A 692 -55.04 -16.86 51.49
C ALA A 692 -55.55 -17.95 50.53
N GLU A 693 -56.66 -18.61 50.86
CA GLU A 693 -57.34 -19.58 49.99
C GLU A 693 -57.78 -18.94 48.66
N SER A 694 -58.33 -17.73 48.74
CA SER A 694 -58.79 -16.98 47.55
C SER A 694 -57.61 -16.59 46.64
N ILE A 695 -56.50 -16.14 47.23
CA ILE A 695 -55.28 -15.79 46.48
C ILE A 695 -54.67 -17.05 45.85
N ALA A 696 -54.55 -18.16 46.60
CA ALA A 696 -54.04 -19.42 46.09
C ALA A 696 -54.88 -19.94 44.90
N TYR A 697 -56.20 -19.80 44.98
CA TYR A 697 -57.10 -20.16 43.87
C TYR A 697 -56.87 -19.29 42.62
N ILE A 698 -56.66 -17.98 42.79
CA ILE A 698 -56.39 -17.05 41.68
C ILE A 698 -55.05 -17.40 41.00
N VAL A 699 -53.98 -17.61 41.79
CA VAL A 699 -52.65 -17.99 41.30
C VAL A 699 -52.73 -19.30 40.50
N LYS A 700 -53.46 -20.28 41.01
CA LYS A 700 -53.72 -21.56 40.34
C LYS A 700 -54.52 -21.45 39.04
N CYS A 701 -55.41 -20.47 38.94
CA CYS A 701 -56.13 -20.18 37.70
C CYS A 701 -55.23 -19.49 36.68
N ALA A 702 -54.38 -18.55 37.12
CA ALA A 702 -53.43 -17.84 36.25
C ALA A 702 -52.36 -18.78 35.66
N SER A 703 -51.86 -19.74 36.44
CA SER A 703 -50.89 -20.74 35.97
C SER A 703 -51.46 -21.65 34.89
N LYS A 704 -52.74 -22.03 34.99
CA LYS A 704 -53.46 -22.79 33.95
C LYS A 704 -53.65 -22.00 32.65
N ILE A 705 -53.85 -20.68 32.72
CA ILE A 705 -53.99 -19.83 31.52
C ILE A 705 -52.66 -19.75 30.75
N ARG A 706 -51.52 -19.69 31.47
CA ARG A 706 -50.17 -19.66 30.88
C ARG A 706 -49.80 -20.96 30.14
N MET A 707 -50.39 -22.09 30.50
CA MET A 707 -50.15 -23.39 29.88
C MET A 707 -51.03 -23.69 28.65
N VAL A 708 -52.14 -22.95 28.45
CA VAL A 708 -53.12 -23.23 27.39
C VAL A 708 -52.97 -22.28 26.18
N SER A 709 -52.12 -21.24 26.27
CA SER A 709 -51.84 -20.34 25.15
C SER A 709 -50.36 -19.91 25.14
N PRO A 710 -49.54 -20.37 24.18
CA PRO A 710 -48.21 -19.80 23.99
C PRO A 710 -48.40 -18.46 23.27
N ILE A 711 -48.58 -17.38 24.03
CA ILE A 711 -48.44 -16.04 23.48
C ILE A 711 -46.94 -15.85 23.26
N ALA A 712 -46.51 -16.07 22.02
CA ALA A 712 -45.21 -15.63 21.52
C ALA A 712 -45.05 -14.13 21.78
N PRO A 713 -43.85 -13.64 22.14
CA PRO A 713 -43.59 -12.21 22.21
C PRO A 713 -43.85 -11.58 20.83
N LEU A 714 -44.53 -10.45 20.83
CA LEU A 714 -44.89 -9.67 19.66
C LEU A 714 -43.64 -9.28 18.85
N GLU A 715 -43.26 -10.12 17.88
CA GLU A 715 -42.37 -9.71 16.79
C GLU A 715 -43.15 -8.79 15.85
N ILE A 716 -42.76 -7.52 15.82
CA ILE A 716 -43.24 -6.55 14.86
C ILE A 716 -42.66 -6.95 13.49
N SER A 717 -43.54 -7.46 12.64
CA SER A 717 -43.30 -7.80 11.24
C SER A 717 -42.75 -6.61 10.44
N THR A 718 -41.49 -6.71 9.98
CA THR A 718 -40.96 -5.93 8.85
C THR A 718 -40.69 -6.86 7.67
N THR A 719 -41.75 -7.46 7.13
CA THR A 719 -41.72 -8.17 5.85
C THR A 719 -41.56 -7.19 4.69
N HIS A 720 -40.34 -6.76 4.41
CA HIS A 720 -39.84 -6.47 3.06
C HIS A 720 -38.32 -6.41 3.13
N HIS A 721 -37.64 -7.50 2.75
CA HIS A 721 -36.51 -7.54 1.81
C HIS A 721 -36.03 -8.99 1.70
N LYS A 722 -36.00 -9.50 0.46
CA LYS A 722 -35.52 -10.84 0.12
C LYS A 722 -33.99 -10.86 0.26
N ILE A 723 -33.45 -11.72 1.11
CA ILE A 723 -32.08 -12.22 0.97
C ILE A 723 -32.09 -13.73 1.20
N CYS A 724 -31.53 -14.47 0.25
CA CYS A 724 -31.39 -15.92 0.26
C CYS A 724 -30.61 -16.42 1.49
N PRO A 725 -30.96 -17.59 2.06
CA PRO A 725 -30.18 -18.20 3.13
C PRO A 725 -28.95 -18.90 2.55
N TYR A 726 -27.77 -18.48 3.01
CA TYR A 726 -26.54 -19.26 2.87
C TYR A 726 -26.48 -20.26 4.01
N ASN A 727 -26.49 -21.54 3.67
CA ASN A 727 -26.15 -22.64 4.57
C ASN A 727 -24.66 -22.53 4.94
N SER A 728 -24.34 -22.57 6.24
CA SER A 728 -23.07 -23.11 6.70
C SER A 728 -23.29 -23.98 7.94
N VAL A 729 -22.94 -25.24 7.73
CA VAL A 729 -22.91 -26.38 8.63
C VAL A 729 -21.79 -26.23 9.66
N ASP A 730 -22.03 -26.84 10.83
CA ASP A 730 -21.09 -27.25 11.89
C ASP A 730 -19.96 -26.30 12.30
N SER A 731 -20.00 -25.91 13.57
CA SER A 731 -18.89 -26.29 14.43
C SER A 731 -19.34 -26.43 15.89
N SER A 732 -19.40 -27.68 16.33
CA SER A 732 -19.50 -28.09 17.72
C SER A 732 -18.37 -27.46 18.57
N GLY A 733 -18.73 -26.85 19.69
CA GLY A 733 -17.75 -26.35 20.66
C GLY A 733 -18.41 -26.08 22.00
N LYS A 734 -18.42 -27.11 22.85
CA LYS A 734 -18.87 -27.08 24.25
C LYS A 734 -18.31 -25.88 25.01
N TRP A 735 -19.20 -25.06 25.55
CA TRP A 735 -18.90 -24.15 26.65
C TRP A 735 -19.04 -24.95 27.95
N MET A 736 -17.94 -25.16 28.65
CA MET A 736 -17.93 -25.62 30.04
C MET A 736 -17.16 -24.58 30.86
N SER A 737 -17.82 -24.17 31.93
CA SER A 737 -17.50 -23.12 32.87
C SER A 737 -16.16 -23.29 33.57
N ASN A 738 -15.51 -22.17 33.84
CA ASN A 738 -14.43 -22.04 34.83
C ASN A 738 -15.00 -22.15 36.24
N SER A 739 -14.38 -22.99 37.07
CA SER A 739 -14.39 -22.87 38.52
C SER A 739 -13.03 -23.30 39.08
N SER A 740 -12.42 -22.38 39.82
CA SER A 740 -11.64 -22.55 41.06
C SER A 740 -10.68 -23.75 41.19
N GLU A 741 -9.42 -23.48 41.49
CA GLU A 741 -8.87 -23.57 42.87
C GLU A 741 -7.35 -23.31 42.87
N ASP A 742 -6.90 -22.74 43.99
CA ASP A 742 -5.52 -22.49 44.39
C ASP A 742 -4.62 -23.74 44.28
N ILE A 743 -3.31 -23.50 44.08
CA ILE A 743 -2.17 -24.11 44.81
C ILE A 743 -0.87 -23.52 44.22
N SER A 744 -0.13 -22.80 45.05
CA SER A 744 1.33 -22.58 44.97
C SER A 744 2.02 -23.82 45.58
N PRO A 745 3.29 -24.23 45.29
CA PRO A 745 4.43 -23.37 44.93
C PRO A 745 5.51 -23.98 43.99
N ASP A 746 6.62 -23.25 43.90
CA ASP A 746 8.02 -23.62 43.57
C ASP A 746 8.58 -23.36 42.16
N SER A 747 9.41 -22.30 42.14
CA SER A 747 10.84 -22.28 41.75
C SER A 747 11.26 -22.79 40.36
N GLU A 748 11.71 -21.83 39.55
CA GLU A 748 13.01 -21.74 38.83
C GLU A 748 12.78 -20.78 37.64
N GLY A 749 13.33 -19.57 37.68
CA GLY A 749 14.69 -19.33 37.22
C GLY A 749 14.65 -18.91 35.75
N ASN A 750 14.74 -17.61 35.45
CA ASN A 750 15.56 -17.12 34.34
C ASN A 750 15.71 -15.60 34.35
N GLU A 751 16.97 -15.22 34.32
CA GLU A 751 17.53 -13.88 34.18
C GLU A 751 17.05 -13.19 32.89
N TRP A 752 16.81 -11.88 32.96
CA TRP A 752 17.05 -11.02 31.79
C TRP A 752 17.76 -9.73 32.19
N ASP A 753 18.92 -9.55 31.55
CA ASP A 753 19.88 -8.47 31.67
C ASP A 753 19.28 -7.07 31.45
N VAL A 754 19.58 -6.17 32.39
CA VAL A 754 19.44 -4.73 32.25
C VAL A 754 20.72 -4.16 31.64
N LYS A 755 20.67 -3.74 30.36
CA LYS A 755 21.70 -2.87 29.77
C LYS A 755 21.35 -1.40 30.02
N LYS A 756 21.98 -0.83 31.06
CA LYS A 756 22.18 0.61 31.25
C LYS A 756 23.06 1.16 30.12
N ASN A 757 22.61 2.22 29.46
CA ASN A 757 23.49 3.15 28.77
C ASN A 757 23.45 4.52 29.45
N SER A 758 24.62 5.13 29.47
CA SER A 758 25.09 6.16 30.36
C SER A 758 25.21 7.51 29.63
N LEU A 759 24.96 8.59 30.38
CA LEU A 759 25.47 9.96 30.24
C LEU A 759 25.13 10.77 28.97
N LYS A 760 24.50 11.94 29.19
CA LYS A 760 25.23 13.21 29.27
C LYS A 760 24.35 14.37 29.77
N ALA A 761 24.84 15.00 30.84
CA ALA A 761 24.47 16.33 31.27
C ALA A 761 24.93 17.38 30.25
N VAL A 762 24.10 18.41 30.02
CA VAL A 762 24.52 19.70 29.50
C VAL A 762 24.00 20.76 30.45
N GLN A 763 24.95 21.55 30.94
CA GLN A 763 24.80 22.68 31.84
C GLN A 763 25.02 23.97 31.03
N CYS A 764 24.52 25.09 31.57
CA CYS A 764 24.67 26.49 31.14
C CYS A 764 23.63 26.97 30.10
N GLY A 765 22.99 28.12 30.24
CA GLY A 765 23.15 29.19 31.23
C GLY A 765 22.03 30.23 31.11
N ALA A 766 21.74 30.88 32.23
CA ALA A 766 21.03 32.15 32.27
C ALA A 766 22.04 33.25 31.92
N ASP A 767 21.65 34.16 31.02
CA ASP A 767 22.03 35.58 31.08
C ASP A 767 21.12 36.37 30.14
N GLY A 768 20.66 37.51 30.65
CA GLY A 768 19.69 38.37 30.01
C GLY A 768 20.24 39.20 28.86
N LEU A 769 19.32 39.80 28.08
CA LEU A 769 19.59 41.04 27.39
C LEU A 769 18.28 41.79 27.10
N GLU A 770 18.34 43.06 27.45
CA GLU A 770 17.30 44.06 27.48
C GLU A 770 16.79 44.48 26.09
N GLN A 771 15.53 44.94 26.10
CA GLN A 771 14.97 46.08 25.38
C GLN A 771 15.76 46.65 24.19
N ARG A 772 15.17 46.57 22.99
CA ARG A 772 15.09 47.73 22.10
C ARG A 772 13.72 47.86 21.46
N CYS A 773 13.04 48.93 21.83
CA CYS A 773 11.96 49.54 21.07
C CYS A 773 12.48 49.98 19.69
N ALA A 774 11.68 49.76 18.65
CA ALA A 774 11.72 50.55 17.43
C ALA A 774 10.29 50.84 16.98
N SER A 775 9.92 52.11 17.11
CA SER A 775 8.72 52.75 16.59
C SER A 775 9.16 53.63 15.42
N THR A 776 8.55 53.45 14.25
CA THR A 776 8.30 54.46 13.19
C THR A 776 7.42 53.79 12.13
N LYS A 777 6.11 54.12 12.04
CA LYS A 777 5.51 55.22 11.26
C LYS A 777 5.73 55.16 9.74
N SER A 778 4.62 54.94 9.06
CA SER A 778 4.16 55.50 7.77
C SER A 778 5.04 55.37 6.52
N ALA A 779 4.62 54.50 5.60
CA ALA A 779 4.10 54.87 4.29
C ALA A 779 3.22 53.71 3.78
#